data_AF-A0AA43DJ04-F1
#
_entry.id   AF-A0AA43DJ04-F1
#
_cell.length_a   1.000
_cell.length_b   1.000
_cell.length_c   1.000
_cell.angle_alpha   90.00
_cell.angle_beta   90.00
_cell.angle_gamma   90.00
#
_symmetry.space_group_name_H-M   'P 1'
#
loop_
_entity.id
_entity.type
_entity.pdbx_description
1 polymer ?
#
loop_
_entity_poly.entity_id
_entity_poly.type
_entity_poly.pdbx_seq_one_letter_code
_entity_poly.pdbx_strand_id
1 'polypeptide(L)'
;MSDYFACRYKVAINQGLVSGQKAVPAENLDYEVEYRGRAIAMVLEKYPAFKKADHRELAIAPHQKQKSVVGRIVLTVDDLQCHLDGLEVLKKTPRSRNTYAPILFAKFLATPSKHERRRLAFSAILIEKLLGSLPTIGRIVHGDAFKFTKAHLKKEIKEVSDAIQDIRAIGRSVDCESYFRLNRHCSECQYSVFCKEKAGRINHLSLIGGIGEKEIKDLNAKGIFTVTQLAHTFRPRRTASNKTTIKHNHALRAKAILDGKVYVAQCGKLPTAKAYVYLDVEGIPDLDFYYLVGLIVVANGKRQCHQFWADTLDDQERVWIAFLDIIQGLDEYVLFHYGKYDSQYLSEMERRYGCKSTTSEQLQKSTVNVLSLIYGKIYFPTYSNTLKEIAAFTGFKWTEAKASGLQSTIWRKRWELTRKDGDKEVLLQYNRDDCTALENVVSVLGGIENHEESRLSQIASVEEIKITSTYKFGTTDYCVPEFDYINKCAYFDYQRNKISLSRESRNRRLKAVRSQRQRRTYRVNKTVVLRPATRCISCGSDSLYKHGRYKKTVFDLKFSTFGVRRHVVRYVASRMRCRSCKKAFLSGRFLQIRSRYGHDFSSWVIYQHVAMRQSLKKVAEVLDGLFGYSVSMGSLAHIKRAMANKYASTYRLLIRRIKNGDLVHVDETSVSIKGNKAYIWVFTTLDEVVYFYSDSREAQLLK
;
A
#
# COMPACT_ATOMS: atom_id res chain seq x y z
N MET A 1 8.91 14.43 26.76
CA MET A 1 9.99 13.97 25.85
C MET A 1 9.88 12.48 25.49
N SER A 2 9.86 11.57 26.46
CA SER A 2 9.68 10.11 26.23
C SER A 2 8.50 9.82 25.30
N ASP A 3 7.37 10.46 25.59
CA ASP A 3 6.13 10.32 24.84
C ASP A 3 6.24 10.76 23.38
N TYR A 4 7.00 11.81 23.06
CA TYR A 4 7.14 12.30 21.68
C TYR A 4 7.81 11.28 20.76
N PHE A 5 8.91 10.69 21.24
CA PHE A 5 9.67 9.71 20.46
C PHE A 5 8.93 8.37 20.32
N ALA A 6 7.98 8.10 21.21
CA ALA A 6 7.15 6.91 21.15
C ALA A 6 5.86 7.14 20.32
N CYS A 7 5.20 8.28 20.51
CA CYS A 7 3.94 8.65 19.89
C CYS A 7 3.68 10.17 19.94
N ARG A 8 3.71 10.84 18.78
CA ARG A 8 3.39 12.28 18.66
C ARG A 8 1.97 12.61 19.10
N TYR A 9 1.00 11.74 18.81
CA TYR A 9 -0.39 11.95 19.23
C TYR A 9 -0.55 11.93 20.76
N LYS A 10 0.27 11.15 21.48
CA LYS A 10 0.30 11.16 22.96
C LYS A 10 0.69 12.53 23.52
N VAL A 11 1.56 13.25 22.82
CA VAL A 11 1.94 14.64 23.18
C VAL A 11 0.73 15.56 23.11
N ALA A 12 -0.06 15.47 22.03
CA ALA A 12 -1.26 16.30 21.87
C ALA A 12 -2.30 16.03 22.97
N ILE A 13 -2.52 14.76 23.35
CA ILE A 13 -3.39 14.40 24.47
C ILE A 13 -2.88 15.02 25.78
N ASN A 14 -1.59 14.87 26.08
CA ASN A 14 -1.00 15.39 27.32
C ASN A 14 -1.01 16.93 27.40
N GLN A 15 -0.97 17.62 26.26
CA GLN A 15 -1.08 19.08 26.18
C GLN A 15 -2.54 19.57 26.28
N GLY A 16 -3.51 18.67 26.41
CA GLY A 16 -4.94 19.03 26.50
C GLY A 16 -5.57 19.43 25.17
N LEU A 17 -4.86 19.23 24.04
CA LEU A 17 -5.41 19.50 22.69
C LEU A 17 -6.50 18.49 22.30
N VAL A 18 -6.50 17.31 22.93
CA VAL A 18 -7.49 16.24 22.72
C VAL A 18 -7.88 15.65 24.07
N SER A 19 -9.19 15.47 24.30
CA SER A 19 -9.69 14.77 25.49
C SER A 19 -9.32 13.28 25.42
N GLY A 20 -8.50 12.80 26.34
CA GLY A 20 -8.15 11.37 26.45
C GLY A 20 -8.23 10.90 27.89
N GLN A 21 -8.88 9.76 28.12
CA GLN A 21 -8.92 9.12 29.43
C GLN A 21 -7.70 8.20 29.59
N LYS A 22 -7.00 8.35 30.71
CA LYS A 22 -5.93 7.41 31.09
C LYS A 22 -6.58 6.14 31.61
N ALA A 23 -6.11 4.99 31.13
CA ALA A 23 -6.28 3.75 31.88
C ALA A 23 -5.49 3.87 33.19
N VAL A 24 -6.08 3.44 34.31
CA VAL A 24 -5.40 3.37 35.61
C VAL A 24 -4.13 2.53 35.42
N PRO A 25 -2.92 3.09 35.61
CA PRO A 25 -1.70 2.30 35.49
C PRO A 25 -1.70 1.18 36.52
N ALA A 26 -1.29 -0.01 36.11
CA ALA A 26 -0.91 -1.07 37.03
C ALA A 26 0.25 -0.57 37.91
N GLU A 27 0.13 -0.87 39.20
CA GLU A 27 1.04 -0.55 40.29
C GLU A 27 2.51 -0.80 39.89
N ASN A 28 3.29 0.27 39.82
CA ASN A 28 4.71 0.24 39.44
C ASN A 28 5.57 1.10 40.38
N LEU A 29 4.97 1.61 41.47
CA LEU A 29 5.62 2.57 42.36
C LEU A 29 6.61 1.90 43.31
N ASP A 30 6.25 0.75 43.90
CA ASP A 30 7.03 0.16 45.01
C ASP A 30 8.42 -0.32 44.57
N TYR A 31 8.51 -0.97 43.40
CA TYR A 31 9.78 -1.45 42.87
C TYR A 31 10.76 -0.32 42.47
N GLU A 32 10.24 0.79 41.91
CA GLU A 32 11.07 1.91 41.49
C GLU A 32 11.79 2.59 42.65
N VAL A 33 11.09 2.68 43.78
CA VAL A 33 11.62 3.26 45.02
C VAL A 33 12.75 2.38 45.56
N GLU A 34 12.57 1.06 45.55
CA GLU A 34 13.54 0.13 46.09
C GLU A 34 14.85 0.07 45.27
N TYR A 35 14.77 -0.03 43.94
CA TYR A 35 15.97 -0.05 43.08
C TYR A 35 16.78 1.24 43.21
N ARG A 36 16.10 2.40 43.22
CA ARG A 36 16.78 3.70 43.42
C ARG A 36 17.48 3.75 44.77
N GLY A 37 16.85 3.25 45.84
CA GLY A 37 17.46 3.18 47.16
C GLY A 37 18.78 2.43 47.16
N ARG A 38 18.80 1.23 46.57
CA ARG A 38 20.02 0.40 46.43
C ARG A 38 21.08 1.05 45.54
N ALA A 39 20.68 1.65 44.42
CA ALA A 39 21.60 2.34 43.52
C ALA A 39 22.28 3.56 44.17
N ILE A 40 21.54 4.35 44.96
CA ILE A 40 22.10 5.48 45.72
C ILE A 40 23.14 4.98 46.72
N ALA A 41 22.83 3.92 47.48
CA ALA A 41 23.75 3.35 48.46
C ALA A 41 25.07 2.91 47.81
N MET A 42 24.99 2.18 46.69
CA MET A 42 26.16 1.74 45.93
C MET A 42 27.01 2.93 45.44
N VAL A 43 26.40 3.98 44.89
CA VAL A 43 27.14 5.15 44.38
C VAL A 43 27.88 5.87 45.51
N LEU A 44 27.26 6.00 46.68
CA LEU A 44 27.89 6.65 47.85
C LEU A 44 29.05 5.83 48.41
N GLU A 45 28.95 4.50 48.40
CA GLU A 45 30.02 3.60 48.85
C GLU A 45 31.23 3.62 47.90
N LYS A 46 30.97 3.50 46.58
CA LYS A 46 32.03 3.34 45.57
C LYS A 46 32.69 4.66 45.17
N TYR A 47 32.00 5.80 45.32
CA TYR A 47 32.48 7.10 44.88
C TYR A 47 32.37 8.16 46.00
N PRO A 48 33.39 8.29 46.87
CA PRO A 48 33.33 9.17 48.06
C PRO A 48 33.24 10.67 47.76
N ALA A 49 33.44 11.06 46.49
CA ALA A 49 33.23 12.44 46.04
C ALA A 49 31.74 12.83 45.95
N PHE A 50 30.83 11.84 45.95
CA PHE A 50 29.38 12.07 45.91
C PHE A 50 28.79 12.26 47.30
N LYS A 51 27.86 13.21 47.41
CA LYS A 51 27.00 13.37 48.58
C LYS A 51 25.56 12.99 48.24
N LYS A 52 24.83 12.46 49.22
CA LYS A 52 23.39 12.26 49.08
C LYS A 52 22.71 13.62 48.91
N ALA A 53 21.87 13.77 47.89
CA ALA A 53 21.07 14.97 47.71
C ALA A 53 20.08 15.10 48.87
N ASP A 54 20.02 16.27 49.48
CA ASP A 54 19.02 16.55 50.50
C ASP A 54 17.62 16.61 49.85
N HIS A 55 16.59 16.11 50.52
CA HIS A 55 15.25 15.83 49.97
C HIS A 55 14.46 17.07 49.49
N ARG A 56 15.09 18.24 49.36
CA ARG A 56 14.48 19.50 48.94
C ARG A 56 15.05 19.88 47.58
N GLU A 57 14.14 20.19 46.66
CA GLU A 57 14.40 20.71 45.32
C GLU A 57 15.72 21.49 45.27
N LEU A 58 16.75 20.89 44.64
CA LEU A 58 17.95 21.63 44.28
C LEU A 58 17.57 22.58 43.15
N ALA A 59 16.97 23.72 43.51
CA ALA A 59 16.98 24.91 42.68
C ALA A 59 18.45 25.27 42.52
N ILE A 60 19.05 24.86 41.41
CA ILE A 60 20.45 25.13 41.13
C ILE A 60 20.60 26.64 40.94
N ALA A 61 20.93 27.35 42.03
CA ALA A 61 21.33 28.74 41.96
C ALA A 61 22.70 28.80 41.25
N PRO A 62 22.89 29.65 40.22
CA PRO A 62 24.08 29.66 39.36
C PRO A 62 25.44 29.92 40.05
N HIS A 63 25.47 30.19 41.36
CA HIS A 63 26.62 30.77 42.06
C HIS A 63 27.19 29.94 43.22
N GLN A 64 26.65 28.77 43.54
CA GLN A 64 27.26 27.90 44.57
C GLN A 64 28.15 26.81 43.95
N LYS A 65 29.41 26.75 44.39
CA LYS A 65 30.39 25.68 44.06
C LYS A 65 29.90 24.33 44.60
N GLN A 66 28.94 23.69 43.92
CA GLN A 66 28.37 22.43 44.37
C GLN A 66 29.31 21.24 44.08
N LYS A 67 29.40 20.34 45.06
CA LYS A 67 30.06 19.02 44.96
C LYS A 67 29.19 18.06 44.12
N SER A 68 29.74 16.92 43.71
CA SER A 68 28.95 15.88 43.04
C SER A 68 27.86 15.35 43.98
N VAL A 69 26.64 15.18 43.48
CA VAL A 69 25.47 14.77 44.28
C VAL A 69 24.73 13.62 43.61
N VAL A 70 24.14 12.73 44.42
CA VAL A 70 23.33 11.59 43.98
C VAL A 70 22.03 11.53 44.78
N GLY A 71 20.91 11.36 44.09
CA GLY A 71 19.56 11.42 44.64
C GLY A 71 18.58 12.06 43.66
N ARG A 72 17.31 12.17 44.06
CA ARG A 72 16.26 12.73 43.20
C ARG A 72 16.45 14.24 43.04
N ILE A 73 16.80 14.69 41.83
CA ILE A 73 16.98 16.09 41.48
C ILE A 73 15.93 16.47 40.43
N VAL A 74 15.28 17.62 40.62
CA VAL A 74 14.32 18.19 39.67
C VAL A 74 14.93 19.47 39.10
N LEU A 75 15.04 19.55 37.77
CA LEU A 75 15.46 20.76 37.07
C LEU A 75 14.25 21.35 36.35
N THR A 76 14.01 22.64 36.52
CA THR A 76 12.93 23.38 35.86
C THR A 76 13.49 24.64 35.22
N VAL A 77 13.21 24.87 33.93
CA VAL A 77 13.59 26.07 33.18
C VAL A 77 12.50 26.39 32.17
N ASP A 78 11.94 27.59 32.21
CA ASP A 78 10.84 28.00 31.32
C ASP A 78 9.66 26.98 31.39
N ASP A 79 9.27 26.45 30.23
CA ASP A 79 8.27 25.39 30.01
C ASP A 79 8.83 23.96 30.12
N LEU A 80 10.10 23.80 30.53
CA LEU A 80 10.80 22.52 30.56
C LEU A 80 11.09 22.05 31.98
N GLN A 81 10.80 20.77 32.27
CA GLN A 81 11.12 20.14 33.55
C GLN A 81 11.68 18.72 33.34
N CYS A 82 12.73 18.35 34.08
CA CYS A 82 13.28 17.00 34.07
C CYS A 82 13.61 16.49 35.47
N HIS A 83 13.63 15.16 35.60
CA HIS A 83 14.05 14.44 36.80
C HIS A 83 15.36 13.70 36.53
N LEU A 84 16.31 13.82 37.46
CA LEU A 84 17.64 13.22 37.44
C LEU A 84 17.89 12.45 38.74
N ASP A 85 18.82 11.49 38.67
CA ASP A 85 19.25 10.70 39.83
C ASP A 85 20.62 11.17 40.38
N GLY A 86 21.25 12.18 39.75
CA GLY A 86 22.46 12.82 40.26
C GLY A 86 23.11 13.81 39.29
N LEU A 87 24.14 14.51 39.79
CA LEU A 87 24.99 15.43 39.04
C LEU A 87 26.46 15.19 39.41
N GLU A 88 27.31 14.89 38.43
CA GLU A 88 28.77 14.74 38.58
C GLU A 88 29.47 16.04 38.16
N VAL A 89 30.34 16.57 39.02
CA VAL A 89 31.19 17.72 38.66
C VAL A 89 32.36 17.24 37.80
N LEU A 90 32.42 17.70 36.55
CA LEU A 90 33.55 17.48 35.66
C LEU A 90 34.54 18.63 35.85
N LYS A 91 35.63 18.40 36.59
CA LYS A 91 36.68 19.40 36.77
C LYS A 91 37.34 19.73 35.43
N LYS A 92 37.36 21.01 35.06
CA LYS A 92 38.38 21.61 34.20
C LYS A 92 39.10 22.71 34.99
N THR A 93 40.29 23.08 34.50
CA THR A 93 41.26 24.06 35.02
C THR A 93 40.66 25.20 35.88
N PRO A 94 41.40 25.75 36.87
CA PRO A 94 40.90 26.72 37.86
C PRO A 94 40.19 27.97 37.32
N ARG A 95 40.35 28.30 36.03
CA ARG A 95 39.76 29.47 35.35
C ARG A 95 38.49 29.19 34.55
N SER A 96 38.02 27.94 34.44
CA SER A 96 36.79 27.61 33.69
C SER A 96 35.58 27.38 34.60
N ARG A 97 34.38 27.79 34.17
CA ARG A 97 33.11 27.43 34.83
C ARG A 97 33.00 25.91 34.99
N ASN A 98 32.56 25.45 36.15
CA ASN A 98 32.32 24.02 36.41
C ASN A 98 31.33 23.47 35.37
N THR A 99 31.64 22.32 34.77
CA THR A 99 30.70 21.60 33.90
C THR A 99 30.11 20.44 34.67
N TYR A 100 28.80 20.24 34.55
CA TYR A 100 28.07 19.21 35.30
C TYR A 100 27.57 18.13 34.35
N ALA A 101 27.93 16.87 34.61
CA ALA A 101 27.38 15.73 33.90
C ALA A 101 26.12 15.21 34.61
N PRO A 102 24.98 15.07 33.91
CA PRO A 102 23.80 14.44 34.49
C PRO A 102 24.03 12.94 34.73
N ILE A 103 23.40 12.42 35.78
CA ILE A 103 23.35 10.99 36.12
C ILE A 103 21.91 10.52 36.11
N LEU A 104 21.68 9.37 35.49
CA LEU A 104 20.37 8.72 35.45
C LEU A 104 20.50 7.24 35.77
N PHE A 105 19.53 6.71 36.51
CA PHE A 105 19.43 5.29 36.81
C PHE A 105 18.49 4.63 35.81
N ALA A 106 19.07 3.81 34.93
CA ALA A 106 18.36 3.06 33.93
C ALA A 106 18.06 1.66 34.46
N LYS A 107 16.79 1.41 34.79
CA LYS A 107 16.34 0.13 35.32
C LYS A 107 16.55 -1.01 34.31
N PHE A 108 16.77 -2.23 34.82
CA PHE A 108 16.61 -3.52 34.13
C PHE A 108 17.47 -3.81 32.89
N LEU A 109 18.17 -2.83 32.33
CA LEU A 109 18.90 -3.03 31.10
C LEU A 109 20.35 -3.41 31.39
N ALA A 110 20.79 -4.52 30.80
CA ALA A 110 22.21 -4.86 30.74
C ALA A 110 23.02 -3.77 29.98
N THR A 111 22.37 -2.98 29.11
CA THR A 111 22.99 -1.84 28.41
C THR A 111 22.05 -0.62 28.31
N PRO A 112 22.55 0.62 28.43
CA PRO A 112 21.69 1.80 28.36
C PRO A 112 20.96 1.95 27.02
N SER A 113 19.62 1.95 27.05
CA SER A 113 18.81 2.11 25.84
C SER A 113 18.93 3.51 25.24
N LYS A 114 18.53 3.64 23.96
CA LYS A 114 18.42 4.95 23.29
C LYS A 114 17.45 5.90 24.03
N HIS A 115 16.42 5.35 24.70
CA HIS A 115 15.48 6.12 25.48
C HIS A 115 16.16 6.81 26.68
N GLU A 116 16.94 6.07 27.46
CA GLU A 116 17.64 6.63 28.62
C GLU A 116 18.72 7.64 28.22
N ARG A 117 19.43 7.38 27.11
CA ARG A 117 20.38 8.35 26.53
C ARG A 117 19.69 9.66 26.12
N ARG A 118 18.48 9.60 25.56
CA ARG A 118 17.68 10.80 25.21
C ARG A 118 17.17 11.54 26.45
N ARG A 119 16.76 10.83 27.50
CA ARG A 119 16.41 11.46 28.79
C ARG A 119 17.60 12.20 29.38
N LEU A 120 18.77 11.58 29.34
CA LEU A 120 20.03 12.18 29.80
C LEU A 120 20.42 13.41 28.97
N ALA A 121 20.25 13.35 27.65
CA ALA A 121 20.46 14.49 26.75
C ALA A 121 19.48 15.64 26.99
N PHE A 122 18.21 15.34 27.29
CA PHE A 122 17.24 16.37 27.68
C PHE A 122 17.67 17.09 28.95
N SER A 123 18.13 16.36 29.96
CA SER A 123 18.68 16.96 31.16
C SER A 123 19.94 17.78 30.89
N ALA A 124 20.81 17.35 29.98
CA ALA A 124 21.98 18.14 29.55
C ALA A 124 21.60 19.50 28.96
N ILE A 125 20.51 19.57 28.18
CA ILE A 125 19.98 20.83 27.63
C ILE A 125 19.47 21.75 28.75
N LEU A 126 18.78 21.21 29.77
CA LEU A 126 18.32 22.02 30.91
C LEU A 126 19.52 22.52 31.74
N ILE A 127 20.55 21.69 31.90
CA ILE A 127 21.80 22.09 32.57
C ILE A 127 22.49 23.22 31.81
N GLU A 128 22.55 23.16 30.47
CA GLU A 128 23.09 24.26 29.66
C GLU A 128 22.35 25.57 29.91
N LYS A 129 21.01 25.54 29.93
CA LYS A 129 20.21 26.75 30.18
C LYS A 129 20.40 27.30 31.60
N LEU A 130 20.54 26.45 32.61
CA LEU A 130 20.71 26.87 34.02
C LEU A 130 22.13 27.34 34.33
N LEU A 131 23.15 26.66 33.78
CA LEU A 131 24.55 26.79 34.19
C LEU A 131 25.45 27.35 33.09
N GLY A 132 24.93 27.54 31.87
CA GLY A 132 25.62 28.15 30.73
C GLY A 132 26.70 27.27 30.09
N SER A 133 26.78 25.98 30.42
CA SER A 133 27.74 25.03 29.84
C SER A 133 27.04 23.74 29.44
N LEU A 134 27.14 23.36 28.17
CA LEU A 134 26.52 22.14 27.63
C LEU A 134 27.37 20.89 27.95
N PRO A 135 26.87 19.96 28.78
CA PRO A 135 27.58 18.72 29.01
C PRO A 135 27.42 17.78 27.82
N THR A 136 28.55 17.47 27.17
CA THR A 136 28.60 16.51 26.05
C THR A 136 28.67 15.05 26.50
N ILE A 137 28.75 14.83 27.81
CA ILE A 137 28.85 13.52 28.46
C ILE A 137 27.92 13.46 29.67
N GLY A 138 27.32 12.29 29.89
CA GLY A 138 26.54 11.96 31.08
C GLY A 138 26.83 10.53 31.55
N ARG A 139 26.28 10.16 32.71
CA ARG A 139 26.44 8.82 33.30
C ARG A 139 25.10 8.11 33.41
N ILE A 140 25.12 6.81 33.12
CA ILE A 140 23.96 5.93 33.31
C ILE A 140 24.36 4.77 34.21
N VAL A 141 23.64 4.59 35.31
CA VAL A 141 23.78 3.42 36.19
C VAL A 141 22.72 2.41 35.80
N HIS A 142 23.10 1.17 35.51
CA HIS A 142 22.16 0.18 34.98
C HIS A 142 22.48 -1.27 35.37
N GLY A 143 21.47 -2.13 35.26
CA GLY A 143 21.53 -3.55 35.62
C GLY A 143 21.56 -3.80 37.14
N ASP A 144 21.52 -5.07 37.52
CA ASP A 144 21.53 -5.50 38.94
C ASP A 144 22.91 -5.31 39.59
N ALA A 145 23.97 -5.33 38.78
CA ALA A 145 25.34 -4.99 39.20
C ALA A 145 25.62 -3.48 39.27
N PHE A 146 24.61 -2.63 39.01
CA PHE A 146 24.70 -1.17 39.01
C PHE A 146 25.93 -0.63 38.22
N LYS A 147 26.10 -1.10 36.99
CA LYS A 147 27.25 -0.70 36.15
C LYS A 147 27.19 0.79 35.82
N PHE A 148 28.30 1.50 36.04
CA PHE A 148 28.42 2.94 35.84
C PHE A 148 28.98 3.28 34.46
N THR A 149 28.11 3.51 33.48
CA THR A 149 28.49 3.67 32.06
C THR A 149 28.54 5.14 31.63
N LYS A 150 29.59 5.52 30.88
CA LYS A 150 29.73 6.86 30.27
C LYS A 150 28.98 6.93 28.94
N ALA A 151 28.09 7.92 28.78
CA ALA A 151 27.36 8.16 27.55
C ALA A 151 27.82 9.48 26.89
N HIS A 152 28.19 9.43 25.61
CA HIS A 152 28.44 10.62 24.78
C HIS A 152 27.14 11.09 24.14
N LEU A 153 26.76 12.35 24.35
CA LEU A 153 25.40 12.85 24.11
C LEU A 153 25.25 13.77 22.89
N LYS A 154 26.33 14.05 22.15
CA LYS A 154 26.31 15.03 21.04
C LYS A 154 25.19 14.76 20.02
N LYS A 155 24.97 13.49 19.66
CA LYS A 155 23.93 13.10 18.69
C LYS A 155 22.53 13.26 19.28
N GLU A 156 22.34 12.77 20.50
CA GLU A 156 21.06 12.78 21.19
C GLU A 156 20.63 14.20 21.58
N ILE A 157 21.56 15.09 21.92
CA ILE A 157 21.27 16.51 22.18
C ILE A 157 20.63 17.16 20.96
N LYS A 158 21.17 16.91 19.75
CA LYS A 158 20.56 17.40 18.51
C LYS A 158 19.15 16.81 18.32
N GLU A 159 19.01 15.48 18.41
CA GLU A 159 17.71 14.81 18.28
C GLU A 159 16.66 15.36 19.26
N VAL A 160 17.06 15.61 20.51
CA VAL A 160 16.16 16.13 21.56
C VAL A 160 15.83 17.61 21.34
N SER A 161 16.78 18.43 20.91
CA SER A 161 16.54 19.84 20.60
C SER A 161 15.50 19.99 19.48
N ASP A 162 15.67 19.24 18.39
CA ASP A 162 14.71 19.20 17.27
C ASP A 162 13.33 18.76 17.76
N ALA A 163 13.28 17.74 18.62
CA ALA A 163 12.02 17.26 19.21
C ALA A 163 11.34 18.29 20.13
N ILE A 164 12.09 19.09 20.89
CA ILE A 164 11.50 20.18 21.71
C ILE A 164 10.82 21.22 20.81
N GLN A 165 11.48 21.60 19.71
CA GLN A 165 10.91 22.54 18.74
C GLN A 165 9.63 21.98 18.11
N ASP A 166 9.64 20.71 17.71
CA ASP A 166 8.47 20.02 17.18
C ASP A 166 7.32 19.95 18.19
N ILE A 167 7.59 19.62 19.45
CA ILE A 167 6.56 19.56 20.52
C ILE A 167 5.90 20.92 20.72
N ARG A 168 6.69 22.00 20.70
CA ARG A 168 6.17 23.37 20.81
C ARG A 168 5.34 23.74 19.59
N ALA A 169 5.72 23.28 18.39
CA ALA A 169 4.93 23.47 17.18
C ALA A 169 3.60 22.70 17.23
N ILE A 170 3.60 21.45 17.69
CA ILE A 170 2.39 20.65 17.91
C ILE A 170 1.43 21.38 18.86
N GLY A 171 1.96 21.94 19.96
CA GLY A 171 1.17 22.72 20.93
C GLY A 171 0.45 23.94 20.36
N ARG A 172 0.87 24.43 19.19
CA ARG A 172 0.28 25.57 18.49
C ARG A 172 -0.60 25.17 17.30
N SER A 173 -0.59 23.89 16.91
CA SER A 173 -1.29 23.40 15.72
C SER A 173 -2.74 23.05 16.03
N VAL A 174 -3.65 23.43 15.13
CA VAL A 174 -5.07 23.04 15.18
C VAL A 174 -5.28 21.61 14.64
N ASP A 175 -4.39 21.12 13.77
CA ASP A 175 -4.50 19.80 13.12
C ASP A 175 -3.70 18.71 13.86
N CYS A 176 -4.01 18.51 15.14
CA CYS A 176 -3.41 17.45 15.94
C CYS A 176 -3.89 16.04 15.53
N GLU A 177 -5.01 15.97 14.81
CA GLU A 177 -5.61 14.74 14.29
C GLU A 177 -4.75 14.06 13.22
N SER A 178 -4.01 14.84 12.43
CA SER A 178 -3.06 14.32 11.44
C SER A 178 -1.97 13.39 12.03
N TYR A 179 -1.69 13.49 13.32
CA TYR A 179 -0.72 12.63 14.02
C TYR A 179 -1.31 11.32 14.54
N PHE A 180 -2.64 11.14 14.49
CA PHE A 180 -3.31 9.99 15.06
C PHE A 180 -2.96 8.70 14.31
N ARG A 181 -2.38 7.73 15.03
CA ARG A 181 -2.25 6.34 14.59
C ARG A 181 -1.98 5.41 15.76
N LEU A 182 -2.47 4.18 15.67
CA LEU A 182 -1.97 3.10 16.50
C LEU A 182 -0.54 2.74 16.05
N ASN A 183 0.32 2.48 17.02
CA ASN A 183 1.73 2.14 16.82
C ASN A 183 2.21 1.14 17.89
N ARG A 184 3.49 0.76 17.82
CA ARG A 184 4.06 -0.26 18.73
C ARG A 184 4.04 0.16 20.21
N HIS A 185 4.09 1.45 20.52
CA HIS A 185 4.00 1.95 21.90
C HIS A 185 2.61 1.75 22.51
N CYS A 186 1.57 1.50 21.70
CA CYS A 186 0.21 1.33 22.21
C CYS A 186 0.04 0.12 23.15
N SER A 187 0.96 -0.86 23.19
CA SER A 187 0.88 -1.98 24.15
C SER A 187 1.15 -1.56 25.60
N GLU A 188 2.03 -0.58 25.81
CA GLU A 188 2.46 -0.07 27.12
C GLU A 188 1.90 1.34 27.41
N CYS A 189 1.13 1.91 26.47
CA CYS A 189 0.61 3.26 26.60
C CYS A 189 -0.65 3.30 27.48
N GLN A 190 -0.68 4.23 28.44
CA GLN A 190 -1.85 4.50 29.30
C GLN A 190 -3.09 4.98 28.53
N TYR A 191 -2.95 5.48 27.29
CA TYR A 191 -4.07 5.93 26.45
C TYR A 191 -4.47 4.87 25.40
N SER A 192 -3.95 3.66 25.51
CA SER A 192 -4.15 2.61 24.51
C SER A 192 -5.63 2.26 24.30
N VAL A 193 -6.40 2.16 25.37
CA VAL A 193 -7.85 1.88 25.33
C VAL A 193 -8.57 2.96 24.53
N PHE A 194 -8.42 4.23 24.96
CA PHE A 194 -8.98 5.39 24.26
C PHE A 194 -8.59 5.44 22.77
N CYS A 195 -7.31 5.27 22.45
CA CYS A 195 -6.85 5.29 21.06
C CYS A 195 -7.41 4.13 20.24
N LYS A 196 -7.53 2.93 20.81
CA LYS A 196 -8.11 1.76 20.12
C LYS A 196 -9.61 1.96 19.84
N GLU A 197 -10.36 2.47 20.81
CA GLU A 197 -11.78 2.82 20.65
C GLU A 197 -11.96 3.89 19.56
N LYS A 198 -11.17 4.96 19.61
CA LYS A 198 -11.18 5.99 18.57
C LYS A 198 -10.86 5.41 17.19
N ALA A 199 -9.82 4.58 17.09
CA ALA A 199 -9.42 3.94 15.84
C ALA A 199 -10.54 3.05 15.29
N GLY A 200 -11.23 2.29 16.16
CA GLY A 200 -12.40 1.49 15.81
C GLY A 200 -13.55 2.35 15.29
N ARG A 201 -13.91 3.42 16.01
CA ARG A 201 -15.00 4.33 15.62
C ARG A 201 -14.79 4.99 14.25
N ILE A 202 -13.58 5.46 13.97
CA ILE A 202 -13.26 6.07 12.67
C ILE A 202 -12.80 5.04 11.63
N ASN A 203 -12.79 3.75 12.00
CA ASN A 203 -12.33 2.64 11.19
C ASN A 203 -10.94 2.85 10.56
N HIS A 204 -10.01 3.36 11.35
CA HIS A 204 -8.70 3.84 10.87
C HIS A 204 -7.82 2.72 10.32
N LEU A 205 -7.04 3.00 9.26
CA LEU A 205 -6.13 2.01 8.65
C LEU A 205 -5.14 1.36 9.62
N SER A 206 -4.67 2.11 10.63
CA SER A 206 -3.74 1.63 11.67
C SER A 206 -4.27 0.49 12.55
N LEU A 207 -5.57 0.17 12.47
CA LEU A 207 -6.11 -1.06 13.06
C LEU A 207 -5.45 -2.30 12.43
N ILE A 208 -5.13 -2.29 11.14
CA ILE A 208 -4.52 -3.43 10.47
C ILE A 208 -3.09 -3.64 10.96
N GLY A 209 -2.87 -4.73 11.68
CA GLY A 209 -1.56 -5.14 12.18
C GLY A 209 -0.54 -5.32 11.05
N GLY A 210 0.60 -4.65 11.18
CA GLY A 210 1.70 -4.70 10.22
C GLY A 210 1.69 -3.60 9.16
N ILE A 211 0.62 -2.79 9.06
CA ILE A 211 0.60 -1.67 8.12
C ILE A 211 1.56 -0.55 8.56
N GLY A 212 2.47 -0.15 7.67
CA GLY A 212 3.48 0.86 7.94
C GLY A 212 2.95 2.29 7.86
N GLU A 213 3.62 3.25 8.50
CA GLU A 213 3.25 4.67 8.39
C GLU A 213 3.32 5.18 6.95
N LYS A 214 4.36 4.75 6.22
CA LYS A 214 4.55 5.08 4.81
C LYS A 214 3.37 4.57 3.98
N GLU A 215 2.95 3.33 4.22
CA GLU A 215 1.82 2.74 3.50
C GLU A 215 0.50 3.44 3.82
N ILE A 216 0.25 3.80 5.09
CA ILE A 216 -0.91 4.63 5.46
C ILE A 216 -0.87 5.97 4.71
N LYS A 217 0.29 6.65 4.66
CA LYS A 217 0.42 7.92 3.92
C LYS A 217 0.16 7.75 2.42
N ASP A 218 0.69 6.67 1.82
CA ASP A 218 0.49 6.35 0.41
C ASP A 218 -0.98 6.01 0.08
N LEU A 219 -1.71 5.41 1.03
CA LEU A 219 -3.15 5.14 0.93
C LEU A 219 -3.97 6.42 1.12
N ASN A 220 -3.65 7.23 2.13
CA ASN A 220 -4.29 8.52 2.37
C ASN A 220 -4.15 9.47 1.17
N ALA A 221 -2.97 9.49 0.52
CA ALA A 221 -2.73 10.25 -0.70
C ALA A 221 -3.60 9.79 -1.89
N LYS A 222 -4.13 8.56 -1.85
CA LYS A 222 -5.08 8.01 -2.83
C LYS A 222 -6.54 8.15 -2.39
N GLY A 223 -6.80 8.85 -1.28
CA GLY A 223 -8.14 9.01 -0.71
C GLY A 223 -8.67 7.80 0.06
N ILE A 224 -7.79 6.87 0.47
CA ILE A 224 -8.16 5.69 1.27
C ILE A 224 -7.73 5.96 2.71
N PHE A 225 -8.70 6.16 3.59
CA PHE A 225 -8.48 6.53 5.00
C PHE A 225 -8.97 5.46 5.98
N THR A 226 -9.82 4.53 5.53
CA THR A 226 -10.47 3.54 6.39
C THR A 226 -10.21 2.09 5.96
N VAL A 227 -10.33 1.14 6.90
CA VAL A 227 -10.23 -0.29 6.60
C VAL A 227 -11.32 -0.71 5.61
N THR A 228 -12.54 -0.19 5.73
CA THR A 228 -13.63 -0.49 4.77
C THR A 228 -13.28 -0.03 3.35
N GLN A 229 -12.75 1.18 3.19
CA GLN A 229 -12.30 1.65 1.87
C GLN A 229 -11.19 0.76 1.32
N LEU A 230 -10.22 0.38 2.15
CA LEU A 230 -9.13 -0.51 1.77
C LEU A 230 -9.64 -1.89 1.33
N ALA A 231 -10.65 -2.45 2.01
CA ALA A 231 -11.29 -3.72 1.65
C ALA A 231 -11.84 -3.70 0.21
N HIS A 232 -12.47 -2.59 -0.18
CA HIS A 232 -13.04 -2.42 -1.53
C HIS A 232 -11.97 -2.22 -2.62
N THR A 233 -10.70 -2.05 -2.27
CA THR A 233 -9.60 -1.99 -3.27
C THR A 233 -9.11 -3.36 -3.70
N PHE A 234 -9.39 -4.41 -2.91
CA PHE A 234 -8.93 -5.76 -3.23
C PHE A 234 -9.59 -6.25 -4.54
N ARG A 235 -8.76 -6.80 -5.43
CA ARG A 235 -9.20 -7.42 -6.69
C ARG A 235 -8.54 -8.78 -6.81
N PRO A 236 -9.31 -9.88 -6.92
CA PRO A 236 -8.77 -11.19 -7.22
C PRO A 236 -8.05 -11.11 -8.57
N ARG A 237 -6.73 -11.28 -8.56
CA ARG A 237 -5.93 -11.40 -9.77
C ARG A 237 -5.43 -12.84 -9.81
N ARG A 238 -5.57 -13.53 -10.95
CA ARG A 238 -4.86 -14.79 -11.20
C ARG A 238 -3.35 -14.52 -11.08
N THR A 239 -2.76 -14.88 -9.96
CA THR A 239 -1.31 -14.90 -9.79
C THR A 239 -0.79 -16.06 -10.62
N ALA A 240 0.13 -15.81 -11.55
CA ALA A 240 0.90 -16.89 -12.16
C ALA A 240 1.58 -17.68 -11.03
N SER A 241 1.45 -19.01 -11.03
CA SER A 241 1.78 -19.91 -9.90
C SER A 241 3.24 -19.88 -9.44
N ASN A 242 4.12 -19.11 -10.07
CA ASN A 242 5.57 -19.20 -9.91
C ASN A 242 6.21 -17.98 -9.20
N LYS A 243 5.48 -17.27 -8.33
CA LYS A 243 6.13 -16.28 -7.44
C LYS A 243 6.51 -16.94 -6.12
N THR A 244 7.82 -17.10 -5.91
CA THR A 244 8.46 -17.62 -4.69
C THR A 244 8.25 -16.73 -3.45
N THR A 245 7.83 -15.46 -3.62
CA THR A 245 7.61 -14.53 -2.51
C THR A 245 6.12 -14.32 -2.24
N ILE A 246 5.62 -14.89 -1.14
CA ILE A 246 4.25 -14.68 -0.64
C ILE A 246 4.19 -13.29 -0.01
N LYS A 247 3.67 -12.30 -0.75
CA LYS A 247 3.46 -10.95 -0.22
C LYS A 247 2.12 -10.90 0.54
N HIS A 248 2.18 -10.58 1.82
CA HIS A 248 0.98 -10.33 2.62
C HIS A 248 0.17 -9.15 2.07
N ASN A 249 -1.14 -9.33 1.96
CA ASN A 249 -2.03 -8.36 1.33
C ASN A 249 -2.99 -7.72 2.35
N HIS A 250 -2.69 -6.50 2.78
CA HIS A 250 -3.53 -5.76 3.73
C HIS A 250 -4.95 -5.50 3.21
N ALA A 251 -5.16 -5.35 1.90
CA ALA A 251 -6.49 -5.18 1.32
C ALA A 251 -7.33 -6.47 1.41
N LEU A 252 -6.70 -7.65 1.29
CA LEU A 252 -7.40 -8.92 1.50
C LEU A 252 -7.77 -9.13 2.97
N ARG A 253 -6.89 -8.75 3.91
CA ARG A 253 -7.25 -8.75 5.34
C ARG A 253 -8.41 -7.80 5.63
N ALA A 254 -8.35 -6.58 5.10
CA ALA A 254 -9.45 -5.63 5.24
C ALA A 254 -10.77 -6.21 4.69
N LYS A 255 -10.71 -6.95 3.59
CA LYS A 255 -11.85 -7.67 3.01
C LYS A 255 -12.35 -8.82 3.90
N ALA A 256 -11.46 -9.59 4.51
CA ALA A 256 -11.81 -10.61 5.50
C ALA A 256 -12.59 -10.00 6.68
N ILE A 257 -12.08 -8.91 7.25
CA ILE A 257 -12.72 -8.17 8.35
C ILE A 257 -14.10 -7.66 7.93
N LEU A 258 -14.21 -7.04 6.75
CA LEU A 258 -15.46 -6.48 6.24
C LEU A 258 -16.53 -7.56 6.05
N ASP A 259 -16.14 -8.73 5.52
CA ASP A 259 -17.08 -9.80 5.22
C ASP A 259 -17.36 -10.73 6.42
N GLY A 260 -16.53 -10.66 7.48
CA GLY A 260 -16.57 -11.58 8.61
C GLY A 260 -16.08 -12.99 8.27
N LYS A 261 -15.34 -13.17 7.17
CA LYS A 261 -14.98 -14.47 6.59
C LYS A 261 -13.50 -14.75 6.64
N VAL A 262 -13.14 -16.03 6.72
CA VAL A 262 -11.76 -16.48 6.53
C VAL A 262 -11.50 -16.68 5.05
N TYR A 263 -10.53 -15.94 4.49
CA TYR A 263 -10.12 -16.08 3.10
C TYR A 263 -8.85 -16.92 2.97
N VAL A 264 -8.91 -17.98 2.16
CA VAL A 264 -7.77 -18.85 1.86
C VAL A 264 -7.19 -18.47 0.50
N ALA A 265 -5.98 -17.88 0.49
CA ALA A 265 -5.25 -17.52 -0.72
C ALA A 265 -4.37 -18.68 -1.22
N GLN A 266 -3.81 -19.44 -0.29
CA GLN A 266 -3.05 -20.65 -0.56
C GLN A 266 -3.26 -21.63 0.60
N CYS A 267 -3.71 -22.84 0.31
CA CYS A 267 -3.78 -23.89 1.33
C CYS A 267 -2.41 -24.60 1.40
N GLY A 268 -1.74 -24.52 2.54
CA GLY A 268 -0.56 -25.35 2.83
C GLY A 268 -1.01 -26.66 3.47
N LYS A 269 -0.23 -27.73 3.28
CA LYS A 269 -0.45 -28.99 4.01
C LYS A 269 0.13 -28.88 5.42
N LEU A 270 -0.64 -29.29 6.42
CA LEU A 270 -0.14 -29.47 7.77
C LEU A 270 0.67 -30.76 7.87
N PRO A 271 1.86 -30.72 8.49
CA PRO A 271 2.61 -31.94 8.77
C PRO A 271 1.82 -32.88 9.68
N THR A 272 1.78 -34.16 9.32
CA THR A 272 1.10 -35.22 10.06
C THR A 272 2.13 -36.06 10.80
N ALA A 273 1.83 -36.43 12.04
CA ALA A 273 2.69 -37.26 12.88
C ALA A 273 1.87 -38.03 13.93
N LYS A 274 2.52 -38.98 14.62
CA LYS A 274 1.91 -39.75 15.72
C LYS A 274 1.78 -38.94 17.01
N ALA A 275 2.67 -37.97 17.20
CA ALA A 275 2.65 -37.06 18.33
C ALA A 275 2.71 -35.59 17.86
N TYR A 276 1.94 -34.73 18.54
CA TYR A 276 1.99 -33.29 18.34
C TYR A 276 2.44 -32.61 19.63
N VAL A 277 3.37 -31.67 19.50
CA VAL A 277 3.92 -30.89 20.61
C VAL A 277 3.62 -29.43 20.36
N TYR A 278 3.01 -28.74 21.33
CA TYR A 278 2.72 -27.32 21.27
C TYR A 278 3.59 -26.59 22.30
N LEU A 279 4.50 -25.75 21.81
CA LEU A 279 5.50 -25.05 22.61
C LEU A 279 5.15 -23.57 22.74
N ASP A 280 5.23 -23.06 23.97
CA ASP A 280 5.23 -21.63 24.28
C ASP A 280 6.32 -21.32 25.31
N VAL A 281 7.02 -20.19 25.13
CA VAL A 281 8.17 -19.81 25.96
C VAL A 281 8.05 -18.38 26.42
N GLU A 282 8.27 -18.19 27.72
CA GLU A 282 8.29 -16.89 28.37
C GLU A 282 9.72 -16.53 28.81
N GLY A 283 10.11 -15.29 28.54
CA GLY A 283 11.46 -14.82 28.82
C GLY A 283 11.59 -13.30 28.86
N ILE A 284 12.79 -12.85 29.22
CA ILE A 284 13.20 -11.45 29.24
C ILE A 284 14.28 -11.29 28.16
N PRO A 285 13.91 -10.80 26.96
CA PRO A 285 14.84 -10.72 25.83
C PRO A 285 16.11 -9.92 26.12
N ASP A 286 16.00 -8.83 26.90
CA ASP A 286 17.14 -7.96 27.21
C ASP A 286 18.20 -8.63 28.11
N LEU A 287 17.84 -9.73 28.77
CA LEU A 287 18.72 -10.51 29.65
C LEU A 287 19.07 -11.88 29.06
N ASP A 288 18.60 -12.16 27.84
CA ASP A 288 18.62 -13.51 27.23
C ASP A 288 18.23 -14.61 28.22
N PHE A 289 17.20 -14.33 29.02
CA PHE A 289 16.77 -15.17 30.13
C PHE A 289 15.38 -15.73 29.87
N TYR A 290 15.26 -17.05 29.71
CA TYR A 290 13.98 -17.75 29.55
C TYR A 290 13.61 -18.37 30.89
N TYR A 291 12.47 -17.98 31.45
CA TYR A 291 12.09 -18.33 32.82
C TYR A 291 10.96 -19.35 32.91
N LEU A 292 10.21 -19.55 31.83
CA LEU A 292 9.13 -20.53 31.79
C LEU A 292 9.00 -21.13 30.38
N VAL A 293 9.03 -22.46 30.30
CA VAL A 293 8.86 -23.24 29.08
C VAL A 293 7.64 -24.14 29.25
N GLY A 294 6.63 -23.94 28.41
CA GLY A 294 5.39 -24.72 28.40
C GLY A 294 5.32 -25.67 27.22
N LEU A 295 4.88 -26.90 27.48
CA LEU A 295 4.60 -27.88 26.44
C LEU A 295 3.26 -28.56 26.66
N ILE A 296 2.49 -28.73 25.59
CA ILE A 296 1.41 -29.70 25.52
C ILE A 296 1.80 -30.79 24.54
N VAL A 297 1.86 -32.03 25.02
CA VAL A 297 2.13 -33.21 24.20
C VAL A 297 0.83 -33.98 24.01
N VAL A 298 0.46 -34.19 22.75
CA VAL A 298 -0.69 -35.01 22.36
C VAL A 298 -0.17 -36.22 21.60
N ALA A 299 -0.22 -37.39 22.23
CA ALA A 299 0.24 -38.66 21.66
C ALA A 299 -0.69 -39.79 22.06
N ASN A 300 -1.03 -40.68 21.12
CA ASN A 300 -1.90 -41.85 21.37
C ASN A 300 -3.23 -41.50 22.08
N GLY A 301 -3.83 -40.36 21.72
CA GLY A 301 -5.07 -39.87 22.33
C GLY A 301 -4.93 -39.35 23.77
N LYS A 302 -3.72 -39.32 24.35
CA LYS A 302 -3.43 -38.73 25.66
C LYS A 302 -2.86 -37.33 25.48
N ARG A 303 -3.38 -36.40 26.28
CA ARG A 303 -2.93 -35.01 26.35
C ARG A 303 -2.20 -34.78 27.67
N GLN A 304 -0.94 -34.39 27.61
CA GLN A 304 -0.10 -34.12 28.77
C GLN A 304 0.42 -32.68 28.72
N CYS A 305 0.41 -32.00 29.87
CA CYS A 305 0.91 -30.63 30.00
C CYS A 305 2.19 -30.67 30.86
N HIS A 306 3.27 -30.10 30.34
CA HIS A 306 4.55 -29.97 31.02
C HIS A 306 4.91 -28.50 31.11
N GLN A 307 5.38 -28.05 32.27
CA GLN A 307 5.78 -26.66 32.49
C GLN A 307 7.06 -26.65 33.29
N PHE A 308 8.07 -26.00 32.77
CA PHE A 308 9.40 -25.96 33.36
C PHE A 308 9.74 -24.53 33.75
N TRP A 309 10.08 -24.35 35.03
CA TRP A 309 10.36 -23.05 35.62
C TRP A 309 11.85 -22.92 35.92
N ALA A 310 12.45 -21.78 35.53
CA ALA A 310 13.84 -21.45 35.82
C ALA A 310 13.92 -20.22 36.74
N ASP A 311 14.67 -20.34 37.84
CA ASP A 311 14.94 -19.23 38.75
C ASP A 311 16.21 -18.49 38.38
N THR A 312 17.22 -19.22 37.91
CA THR A 312 18.53 -18.71 37.55
C THR A 312 18.93 -19.12 36.13
N LEU A 313 20.02 -18.52 35.61
CA LEU A 313 20.59 -18.92 34.32
C LEU A 313 21.06 -20.38 34.31
N ASP A 314 21.53 -20.89 35.45
CA ASP A 314 21.99 -22.27 35.58
C ASP A 314 20.82 -23.27 35.49
N ASP A 315 19.61 -22.86 35.94
CA ASP A 315 18.41 -23.69 35.80
C ASP A 315 18.00 -23.91 34.34
N GLN A 316 18.38 -23.02 33.41
CA GLN A 316 17.99 -23.17 31.99
C GLN A 316 18.59 -24.42 31.35
N GLU A 317 19.80 -24.83 31.75
CA GLU A 317 20.41 -26.07 31.27
C GLU A 317 19.56 -27.28 31.70
N ARG A 318 19.16 -27.33 32.97
CA ARG A 318 18.27 -28.38 33.50
C ARG A 318 16.92 -28.39 32.78
N VAL A 319 16.33 -27.21 32.54
CA VAL A 319 15.06 -27.08 31.82
C VAL A 319 15.21 -27.55 30.37
N TRP A 320 16.31 -27.21 29.70
CA TRP A 320 16.60 -27.65 28.34
C TRP A 320 16.78 -29.16 28.25
N ILE A 321 17.50 -29.78 29.20
CA ILE A 321 17.65 -31.24 29.27
C ILE A 321 16.28 -31.90 29.47
N ALA A 322 15.47 -31.42 30.41
CA ALA A 322 14.13 -31.96 30.65
C ALA A 322 13.20 -31.82 29.43
N PHE A 323 13.31 -30.72 28.68
CA PHE A 323 12.66 -30.54 27.39
C PHE A 323 13.11 -31.61 26.38
N LEU A 324 14.42 -31.81 26.22
CA LEU A 324 14.97 -32.79 25.30
C LEU A 324 14.60 -34.23 25.67
N ASP A 325 14.49 -34.56 26.95
CA ASP A 325 14.09 -35.90 27.41
C ASP A 325 12.65 -36.24 27.00
N ILE A 326 11.73 -35.26 27.08
CA ILE A 326 10.36 -35.42 26.58
C ILE A 326 10.38 -35.67 25.07
N ILE A 327 11.13 -34.86 24.32
CA ILE A 327 11.19 -34.94 22.86
C ILE A 327 11.82 -36.26 22.40
N GLN A 328 12.88 -36.73 23.07
CA GLN A 328 13.54 -38.02 22.76
C GLN A 328 12.61 -39.22 23.03
N GLY A 329 11.66 -39.09 23.95
CA GLY A 329 10.64 -40.11 24.20
C GLY A 329 9.57 -40.22 23.10
N LEU A 330 9.60 -39.37 22.07
CA LEU A 330 8.65 -39.35 20.97
C LEU A 330 9.30 -39.84 19.66
N ASP A 331 8.78 -40.91 19.07
CA ASP A 331 9.31 -41.46 17.82
C ASP A 331 9.08 -40.51 16.63
N GLU A 332 7.81 -40.26 16.30
CA GLU A 332 7.39 -39.48 15.13
C GLU A 332 6.52 -38.32 15.61
N TYR A 333 7.12 -37.13 15.69
CA TYR A 333 6.47 -35.94 16.23
C TYR A 333 6.60 -34.71 15.32
N VAL A 334 5.66 -33.77 15.51
CA VAL A 334 5.73 -32.40 14.98
C VAL A 334 5.63 -31.43 16.15
N LEU A 335 6.59 -30.51 16.25
CA LEU A 335 6.62 -29.46 17.26
C LEU A 335 6.14 -28.14 16.65
N PHE A 336 4.97 -27.69 17.07
CA PHE A 336 4.39 -26.41 16.71
C PHE A 336 4.80 -25.32 17.70
N HIS A 337 5.16 -24.16 17.17
CA HIS A 337 5.42 -22.95 17.95
C HIS A 337 4.87 -21.72 17.19
N TYR A 338 4.77 -20.55 17.83
CA TYR A 338 4.10 -19.38 17.26
C TYR A 338 5.00 -18.15 17.12
N GLY A 339 5.51 -17.95 15.90
CA GLY A 339 6.28 -16.76 15.55
C GLY A 339 7.79 -16.96 15.71
N LYS A 340 8.53 -15.85 15.79
CA LYS A 340 10.00 -15.88 15.74
C LYS A 340 10.65 -16.11 17.11
N TYR A 341 9.95 -15.73 18.18
CA TYR A 341 10.52 -15.74 19.53
C TYR A 341 10.88 -17.16 19.98
N ASP A 342 9.97 -18.11 19.81
CA ASP A 342 10.22 -19.52 20.16
C ASP A 342 11.30 -20.16 19.29
N SER A 343 11.38 -19.79 17.99
CA SER A 343 12.48 -20.24 17.14
C SER A 343 13.83 -19.74 17.66
N GLN A 344 13.88 -18.50 18.16
CA GLN A 344 15.09 -17.94 18.76
C GLN A 344 15.46 -18.67 20.04
N TYR A 345 14.47 -19.02 20.88
CA TYR A 345 14.68 -19.86 22.05
C TYR A 345 15.33 -21.20 21.66
N LEU A 346 14.72 -21.95 20.73
CA LEU A 346 15.23 -23.27 20.31
C LEU A 346 16.68 -23.18 19.79
N SER A 347 16.95 -22.24 18.88
CA SER A 347 18.30 -22.06 18.33
C SER A 347 19.32 -21.60 19.39
N GLU A 348 18.90 -20.75 20.33
CA GLU A 348 19.80 -20.23 21.36
C GLU A 348 20.12 -21.29 22.42
N MET A 349 19.13 -22.09 22.85
CA MET A 349 19.36 -23.20 23.78
C MET A 349 20.24 -24.29 23.15
N GLU A 350 20.00 -24.63 21.89
CA GLU A 350 20.86 -25.54 21.13
C GLU A 350 22.30 -25.02 21.04
N ARG A 351 22.49 -23.72 20.81
CA ARG A 351 23.81 -23.09 20.75
C ARG A 351 24.52 -23.06 22.11
N ARG A 352 23.78 -22.85 23.21
CA ARG A 352 24.34 -22.71 24.57
C ARG A 352 24.68 -24.05 25.22
N TYR A 353 23.73 -24.99 25.17
CA TYR A 353 23.79 -26.23 25.94
C TYR A 353 23.97 -27.47 25.05
N GLY A 354 23.88 -27.31 23.72
CA GLY A 354 24.04 -28.41 22.78
C GLY A 354 22.83 -29.35 22.72
N CYS A 355 22.96 -30.32 21.83
CA CYS A 355 22.04 -31.45 21.70
C CYS A 355 22.85 -32.64 21.14
N LYS A 356 22.40 -33.88 21.35
CA LYS A 356 22.97 -35.03 20.60
C LYS A 356 22.75 -34.77 19.10
N SER A 357 23.75 -35.00 18.26
CA SER A 357 23.73 -34.62 16.83
C SER A 357 22.48 -35.11 16.08
N THR A 358 22.05 -36.35 16.33
CA THR A 358 20.84 -36.94 15.73
C THR A 358 19.56 -36.20 16.14
N THR A 359 19.46 -35.78 17.41
CA THR A 359 18.28 -35.11 17.96
C THR A 359 18.16 -33.66 17.46
N SER A 360 19.29 -32.98 17.25
CA SER A 360 19.33 -31.63 16.66
C SER A 360 18.73 -31.59 15.25
N GLU A 361 19.19 -32.48 14.35
CA GLU A 361 18.67 -32.52 12.98
C GLU A 361 17.18 -32.89 12.92
N GLN A 362 16.76 -33.83 13.78
CA GLN A 362 15.36 -34.23 13.87
C GLN A 362 14.48 -33.09 14.38
N LEU A 363 14.90 -32.39 15.44
CA LEU A 363 14.19 -31.25 16.00
C LEU A 363 14.03 -30.13 14.96
N GLN A 364 15.08 -29.79 14.21
CA GLN A 364 15.01 -28.78 13.17
C GLN A 364 14.07 -29.16 12.02
N LYS A 365 14.01 -30.45 11.65
CA LYS A 365 13.10 -30.95 10.59
C LYS A 365 11.64 -31.04 11.06
N SER A 366 11.41 -31.35 12.33
CA SER A 366 10.08 -31.57 12.92
C SER A 366 9.44 -30.30 13.51
N THR A 367 10.15 -29.16 13.51
CA THR A 367 9.62 -27.90 14.05
C THR A 367 8.88 -27.09 13.00
N VAL A 368 7.71 -26.56 13.37
CA VAL A 368 6.80 -25.85 12.47
C VAL A 368 6.34 -24.55 13.10
N ASN A 369 6.70 -23.44 12.45
CA ASN A 369 6.20 -22.12 12.81
C ASN A 369 4.79 -21.92 12.26
N VAL A 370 3.78 -22.00 13.13
CA VAL A 370 2.35 -21.88 12.74
C VAL A 370 2.05 -20.53 12.10
N LEU A 371 2.69 -19.45 12.57
CA LEU A 371 2.52 -18.12 11.98
C LEU A 371 2.93 -18.09 10.49
N SER A 372 3.92 -18.89 10.08
CA SER A 372 4.37 -18.99 8.68
C SER A 372 3.41 -19.77 7.76
N LEU A 373 2.55 -20.61 8.35
CA LEU A 373 1.46 -21.29 7.63
C LEU A 373 0.28 -20.35 7.38
N ILE A 374 0.09 -19.37 8.26
CA ILE A 374 -1.00 -18.38 8.16
C ILE A 374 -0.57 -17.17 7.33
N TYR A 375 0.59 -16.59 7.65
CA TYR A 375 1.00 -15.28 7.14
C TYR A 375 1.07 -15.23 5.61
N GLY A 376 0.16 -14.45 5.01
CA GLY A 376 0.10 -14.25 3.56
C GLY A 376 -0.65 -15.35 2.79
N LYS A 377 -1.00 -16.45 3.46
CA LYS A 377 -1.70 -17.62 2.89
C LYS A 377 -3.16 -17.70 3.33
N ILE A 378 -3.44 -17.45 4.61
CA ILE A 378 -4.76 -17.48 5.22
C ILE A 378 -5.04 -16.14 5.90
N TYR A 379 -6.21 -15.58 5.64
CA TYR A 379 -6.62 -14.26 6.12
C TYR A 379 -7.86 -14.41 7.00
N PHE A 380 -7.64 -14.44 8.31
CA PHE A 380 -8.70 -14.37 9.31
C PHE A 380 -9.31 -12.96 9.36
N PRO A 381 -10.58 -12.81 9.75
CA PRO A 381 -11.25 -11.51 9.93
C PRO A 381 -10.81 -10.82 11.24
N THR A 382 -9.50 -10.79 11.48
CA THR A 382 -8.84 -10.18 12.63
C THR A 382 -7.92 -9.06 12.16
N TYR A 383 -7.59 -8.13 13.05
CA TYR A 383 -6.76 -6.99 12.72
C TYR A 383 -5.29 -7.38 12.57
N SER A 384 -4.81 -8.35 13.36
CA SER A 384 -3.46 -8.90 13.34
C SER A 384 -3.45 -10.44 13.24
N ASN A 385 -2.27 -11.00 12.98
CA ASN A 385 -2.02 -12.44 13.07
C ASN A 385 -1.38 -12.81 14.40
N THR A 386 -1.76 -12.16 15.50
CA THR A 386 -1.31 -12.62 16.83
C THR A 386 -2.08 -13.87 17.22
N LEU A 387 -1.43 -14.76 17.97
CA LEU A 387 -2.08 -15.97 18.49
C LEU A 387 -3.36 -15.60 19.26
N LYS A 388 -3.27 -14.54 20.08
CA LYS A 388 -4.40 -14.04 20.86
C LYS A 388 -5.61 -13.65 20.03
N GLU A 389 -5.42 -12.89 18.96
CA GLU A 389 -6.55 -12.48 18.10
C GLU A 389 -7.13 -13.65 17.31
N ILE A 390 -6.28 -14.52 16.74
CA ILE A 390 -6.76 -15.65 15.93
C ILE A 390 -7.47 -16.67 16.81
N ALA A 391 -6.90 -17.08 17.95
CA ALA A 391 -7.56 -18.07 18.79
C ALA A 391 -8.84 -17.51 19.44
N ALA A 392 -8.88 -16.21 19.78
CA ALA A 392 -10.12 -15.58 20.23
C ALA A 392 -11.20 -15.62 19.15
N PHE A 393 -10.84 -15.39 17.89
CA PHE A 393 -11.77 -15.53 16.75
C PHE A 393 -12.25 -16.98 16.57
N THR A 394 -11.42 -17.98 16.82
CA THR A 394 -11.82 -19.41 16.79
C THR A 394 -12.56 -19.87 18.04
N GLY A 395 -12.87 -18.97 18.97
CA GLY A 395 -13.70 -19.22 20.16
C GLY A 395 -12.92 -19.55 21.43
N PHE A 396 -11.57 -19.53 21.42
CA PHE A 396 -10.77 -19.72 22.63
C PHE A 396 -10.86 -18.49 23.55
N LYS A 397 -10.93 -18.73 24.86
CA LYS A 397 -10.97 -17.68 25.88
C LYS A 397 -9.85 -17.93 26.88
N TRP A 398 -8.98 -16.93 27.04
CA TRP A 398 -7.97 -16.95 28.09
C TRP A 398 -8.63 -16.86 29.46
N THR A 399 -8.06 -17.55 30.43
CA THR A 399 -8.46 -17.48 31.84
C THR A 399 -8.33 -16.04 32.34
N GLU A 400 -7.26 -15.36 31.92
CA GLU A 400 -7.03 -13.96 32.28
C GLU A 400 -7.22 -12.94 31.15
N ALA A 401 -8.23 -12.09 31.30
CA ALA A 401 -8.66 -11.14 30.27
C ALA A 401 -7.59 -10.07 29.95
N LYS A 402 -6.78 -9.68 30.95
CA LYS A 402 -5.75 -8.62 30.83
C LYS A 402 -4.34 -9.14 30.54
N ALA A 403 -4.16 -10.44 30.35
CA ALA A 403 -2.84 -11.03 30.17
C ALA A 403 -2.18 -10.60 28.85
N SER A 404 -0.88 -10.31 28.90
CA SER A 404 -0.04 -9.97 27.74
C SER A 404 1.43 -10.27 28.07
N GLY A 405 2.31 -10.44 27.09
CA GLY A 405 3.74 -10.68 27.34
C GLY A 405 4.46 -9.57 28.15
N LEU A 406 3.94 -8.34 28.16
CA LEU A 406 4.45 -7.31 29.07
C LEU A 406 4.01 -7.58 30.52
N GLN A 407 2.77 -8.04 30.71
CA GLN A 407 2.26 -8.41 32.03
C GLN A 407 2.97 -9.67 32.56
N SER A 408 3.32 -10.64 31.71
CA SER A 408 4.10 -11.81 32.13
C SER A 408 5.45 -11.40 32.72
N THR A 409 6.15 -10.47 32.05
CA THR A 409 7.40 -9.89 32.57
C THR A 409 7.18 -9.17 33.92
N ILE A 410 6.07 -8.43 34.09
CA ILE A 410 5.76 -7.73 35.36
C ILE A 410 5.48 -8.74 36.47
N TRP A 411 4.66 -9.76 36.23
CA TRP A 411 4.37 -10.83 37.19
C TRP A 411 5.64 -11.56 37.61
N ARG A 412 6.54 -11.86 36.67
CA ARG A 412 7.83 -12.49 36.96
C ARG A 412 8.68 -11.62 37.89
N LYS A 413 8.73 -10.31 37.66
CA LYS A 413 9.48 -9.38 38.52
C LYS A 413 8.85 -9.21 39.90
N ARG A 414 7.51 -9.11 39.98
CA ARG A 414 6.80 -9.06 41.26
C ARG A 414 7.04 -10.34 42.07
N TRP A 415 7.06 -11.49 41.40
CA TRP A 415 7.41 -12.76 42.02
C TRP A 415 8.86 -12.81 42.52
N GLU A 416 9.84 -12.35 41.72
CA GLU A 416 11.26 -12.33 42.14
C GLU A 416 11.50 -11.54 43.44
N LEU A 417 10.74 -10.47 43.63
CA LEU A 417 10.83 -9.58 44.80
C LEU A 417 10.07 -10.09 46.00
N THR A 418 8.81 -10.48 45.80
CA THR A 418 7.90 -10.82 46.89
C THR A 418 7.97 -12.29 47.27
N ARG A 419 8.43 -13.14 46.34
CA ARG A 419 8.40 -14.61 46.42
C ARG A 419 7.03 -15.18 46.78
N LYS A 420 5.95 -14.44 46.48
CA LYS A 420 4.56 -14.88 46.69
C LYS A 420 4.09 -15.74 45.52
N ASP A 421 3.56 -16.92 45.81
CA ASP A 421 3.20 -17.89 44.77
C ASP A 421 2.06 -17.45 43.83
N GLY A 422 1.21 -16.50 44.24
CA GLY A 422 0.10 -16.03 43.40
C GLY A 422 0.52 -15.49 42.02
N ASP A 423 1.67 -14.81 41.91
CA ASP A 423 2.19 -14.36 40.61
C ASP A 423 2.69 -15.52 39.73
N LYS A 424 3.30 -16.52 40.37
CA LYS A 424 3.82 -17.70 39.68
C LYS A 424 2.68 -18.55 39.14
N GLU A 425 1.61 -18.73 39.91
CA GLU A 425 0.40 -19.44 39.47
C GLU A 425 -0.25 -18.77 38.26
N VAL A 426 -0.37 -17.43 38.27
CA VAL A 426 -0.91 -16.67 37.14
C VAL A 426 -0.04 -16.85 35.88
N LEU A 427 1.29 -16.84 36.03
CA LEU A 427 2.22 -17.09 34.92
C LEU A 427 2.10 -18.51 34.35
N LEU A 428 2.04 -19.51 35.22
CA LEU A 428 1.87 -20.90 34.82
C LEU A 428 0.53 -21.09 34.09
N GLN A 429 -0.55 -20.48 34.57
CA GLN A 429 -1.84 -20.56 33.89
C GLN A 429 -1.80 -19.84 32.53
N TYR A 430 -1.19 -18.66 32.45
CA TYR A 430 -1.07 -17.91 31.20
C TYR A 430 -0.32 -18.67 30.10
N ASN A 431 0.84 -19.26 30.43
CA ASN A 431 1.62 -20.07 29.49
C ASN A 431 0.88 -21.35 29.04
N ARG A 432 0.11 -21.98 29.95
CA ARG A 432 -0.75 -23.12 29.61
C ARG A 432 -1.87 -22.73 28.64
N ASP A 433 -2.48 -21.57 28.86
CA ASP A 433 -3.50 -21.02 27.98
C ASP A 433 -2.91 -20.75 26.58
N ASP A 434 -1.70 -20.20 26.49
CA ASP A 434 -1.02 -19.94 25.20
C ASP A 434 -0.68 -21.23 24.45
N CYS A 435 -0.19 -22.28 25.13
CA CYS A 435 -0.02 -23.60 24.51
C CYS A 435 -1.35 -24.18 24.01
N THR A 436 -2.44 -24.02 24.78
CA THR A 436 -3.78 -24.54 24.42
C THR A 436 -4.40 -23.74 23.27
N ALA A 437 -4.17 -22.43 23.23
CA ALA A 437 -4.56 -21.57 22.13
C ALA A 437 -3.84 -21.98 20.84
N LEU A 438 -2.56 -22.31 20.93
CA LEU A 438 -1.79 -22.82 19.79
C LEU A 438 -2.36 -24.14 19.26
N GLU A 439 -2.67 -25.08 20.15
CA GLU A 439 -3.36 -26.34 19.83
C GLU A 439 -4.70 -26.09 19.10
N ASN A 440 -5.51 -25.16 19.59
CA ASN A 440 -6.78 -24.77 18.96
C ASN A 440 -6.57 -24.23 17.53
N VAL A 441 -5.62 -23.31 17.35
CA VAL A 441 -5.32 -22.72 16.04
C VAL A 441 -4.84 -23.79 15.05
N VAL A 442 -3.97 -24.70 15.46
CA VAL A 442 -3.52 -25.81 14.60
C VAL A 442 -4.69 -26.72 14.22
N SER A 443 -5.58 -27.04 15.17
CA SER A 443 -6.79 -27.81 14.89
C SER A 443 -7.71 -27.12 13.87
N VAL A 444 -7.86 -25.79 13.95
CA VAL A 444 -8.63 -25.01 12.98
C VAL A 444 -7.97 -25.04 11.59
N LEU A 445 -6.65 -24.92 11.52
CA LEU A 445 -5.92 -25.03 10.25
C LEU A 445 -6.11 -26.41 9.60
N GLY A 446 -6.15 -27.49 10.40
CA GLY A 446 -6.45 -28.85 9.93
C GLY A 446 -7.86 -28.96 9.35
N GLY A 447 -8.85 -28.36 10.01
CA GLY A 447 -10.23 -28.29 9.48
C GLY A 447 -10.33 -27.50 8.17
N ILE A 448 -9.55 -26.43 8.01
CA ILE A 448 -9.49 -25.65 6.75
C ILE A 448 -8.89 -26.50 5.62
N GLU A 449 -7.85 -27.29 5.89
CA GLU A 449 -7.24 -28.20 4.91
C GLU A 449 -8.21 -29.30 4.46
N ASN A 450 -8.97 -29.88 5.38
CA ASN A 450 -9.90 -30.97 5.10
C ASN A 450 -11.27 -30.52 4.59
N HIS A 451 -11.48 -29.22 4.39
CA HIS A 451 -12.77 -28.62 4.02
C HIS A 451 -13.92 -29.01 4.99
N GLU A 452 -13.62 -29.20 6.27
CA GLU A 452 -14.64 -29.50 7.27
C GLU A 452 -15.47 -28.24 7.57
N GLU A 453 -16.77 -28.28 7.26
CA GLU A 453 -17.72 -27.18 7.50
C GLU A 453 -17.94 -26.85 9.01
N SER A 454 -17.33 -27.62 9.92
CA SER A 454 -17.89 -27.84 11.27
C SER A 454 -17.54 -26.80 12.35
N ARG A 455 -16.53 -25.93 12.16
CA ARG A 455 -16.11 -24.95 13.21
C ARG A 455 -16.13 -23.48 12.79
N LEU A 456 -15.95 -23.17 11.50
CA LEU A 456 -15.97 -21.81 10.98
C LEU A 456 -16.98 -21.76 9.83
N SER A 457 -18.18 -21.25 10.10
CA SER A 457 -19.31 -21.23 9.16
C SER A 457 -19.09 -20.34 7.91
N GLN A 458 -17.91 -19.75 7.73
CA GLN A 458 -17.63 -18.77 6.67
C GLN A 458 -16.17 -18.82 6.15
N ILE A 459 -15.72 -19.98 5.68
CA ILE A 459 -14.46 -20.09 4.91
C ILE A 459 -14.76 -19.88 3.42
N ALA A 460 -13.95 -19.07 2.74
CA ALA A 460 -14.07 -18.83 1.30
C ALA A 460 -12.70 -18.83 0.61
N SER A 461 -12.63 -19.38 -0.59
CA SER A 461 -11.44 -19.25 -1.43
C SER A 461 -11.33 -17.82 -1.99
N VAL A 462 -10.12 -17.28 -2.11
CA VAL A 462 -9.90 -15.98 -2.78
C VAL A 462 -10.41 -15.99 -4.22
N GLU A 463 -10.45 -17.17 -4.86
CA GLU A 463 -10.94 -17.35 -6.23
C GLU A 463 -12.47 -17.24 -6.34
N GLU A 464 -13.20 -17.49 -5.25
CA GLU A 464 -14.67 -17.41 -5.18
C GLU A 464 -15.18 -15.97 -5.04
N ILE A 465 -14.28 -15.02 -4.75
CA ILE A 465 -14.61 -13.59 -4.68
C ILE A 465 -15.04 -13.15 -6.08
N LYS A 466 -16.36 -13.05 -6.29
CA LYS A 466 -16.94 -12.61 -7.56
C LYS A 466 -16.39 -11.23 -7.93
N ILE A 467 -15.77 -11.13 -9.10
CA ILE A 467 -15.40 -9.84 -9.68
C ILE A 467 -16.69 -9.16 -10.14
N THR A 468 -17.25 -8.33 -9.28
CA THR A 468 -18.37 -7.45 -9.65
C THR A 468 -17.83 -6.45 -10.66
N SER A 469 -18.09 -6.68 -11.95
CA SER A 469 -17.65 -5.76 -13.01
C SER A 469 -18.13 -4.34 -12.70
N THR A 470 -17.27 -3.34 -12.89
CA THR A 470 -17.63 -1.91 -12.79
C THR A 470 -18.63 -1.46 -13.86
N TYR A 471 -18.97 -2.34 -14.81
CA TYR A 471 -19.90 -2.10 -15.91
C TYR A 471 -21.21 -2.88 -15.74
N LYS A 472 -21.75 -2.96 -14.51
CA LYS A 472 -23.11 -3.45 -14.31
C LYS A 472 -24.12 -2.37 -14.69
N PHE A 473 -25.09 -2.72 -15.53
CA PHE A 473 -26.33 -1.96 -15.66
C PHE A 473 -27.21 -2.27 -14.44
N GLY A 474 -27.42 -1.29 -13.55
CA GLY A 474 -28.22 -1.45 -12.34
C GLY A 474 -28.02 -0.31 -11.35
N THR A 475 -28.76 -0.33 -10.24
CA THR A 475 -28.49 0.52 -9.07
C THR A 475 -27.16 0.10 -8.44
N THR A 476 -26.27 1.07 -8.24
CA THR A 476 -24.98 0.83 -7.58
C THR A 476 -25.16 1.11 -6.10
N ASP A 477 -24.95 0.11 -5.26
CA ASP A 477 -24.91 0.31 -3.81
C ASP A 477 -23.55 0.94 -3.44
N TYR A 478 -23.56 2.25 -3.22
CA TYR A 478 -22.36 2.97 -2.81
C TYR A 478 -22.09 2.76 -1.32
N CYS A 479 -20.84 2.46 -0.97
CA CYS A 479 -20.40 2.39 0.43
C CYS A 479 -20.47 3.77 1.13
N VAL A 480 -20.47 4.85 0.36
CA VAL A 480 -20.52 6.24 0.84
C VAL A 480 -21.84 6.85 0.35
N PRO A 481 -22.79 7.22 1.25
CA PRO A 481 -24.09 7.76 0.86
C PRO A 481 -24.01 9.01 -0.02
N GLU A 482 -22.99 9.84 0.19
CA GLU A 482 -22.73 11.04 -0.60
C GLU A 482 -22.41 10.71 -2.06
N PHE A 483 -21.82 9.54 -2.34
CA PHE A 483 -21.63 9.10 -3.73
C PHE A 483 -22.93 8.67 -4.39
N ASP A 484 -23.90 8.16 -3.63
CA ASP A 484 -25.25 7.94 -4.16
C ASP A 484 -25.92 9.28 -4.50
N TYR A 485 -25.78 10.29 -3.64
CA TYR A 485 -26.26 11.65 -3.93
C TYR A 485 -25.55 12.27 -5.14
N ILE A 486 -24.22 12.23 -5.21
CA ILE A 486 -23.44 12.71 -6.35
C ILE A 486 -23.84 11.95 -7.62
N ASN A 487 -24.03 10.63 -7.55
CA ASN A 487 -24.47 9.83 -8.68
C ASN A 487 -25.89 10.22 -9.12
N LYS A 488 -26.82 10.43 -8.19
CA LYS A 488 -28.17 10.97 -8.49
C LYS A 488 -28.10 12.32 -9.19
N CYS A 489 -27.21 13.21 -8.75
CA CYS A 489 -26.96 14.51 -9.40
C CYS A 489 -26.22 14.38 -10.75
N ALA A 490 -25.36 13.36 -10.91
CA ALA A 490 -24.60 13.07 -12.12
C ALA A 490 -25.44 12.33 -13.19
N TYR A 491 -26.56 11.72 -12.79
CA TYR A 491 -27.57 11.18 -13.68
C TYR A 491 -28.30 12.34 -14.40
N PHE A 492 -27.61 12.92 -15.38
CA PHE A 492 -28.22 13.82 -16.35
C PHE A 492 -29.31 13.06 -17.12
N ASP A 493 -30.49 13.67 -17.28
CA ASP A 493 -31.61 13.21 -18.13
C ASP A 493 -31.22 12.93 -19.60
N TYR A 494 -29.98 13.21 -19.96
CA TYR A 494 -29.38 12.94 -21.27
C TYR A 494 -29.50 11.48 -21.73
N GLN A 495 -29.41 10.49 -20.81
CA GLN A 495 -29.46 9.07 -21.19
C GLN A 495 -30.89 8.54 -21.40
N ARG A 496 -31.88 9.03 -20.64
CA ARG A 496 -33.30 8.62 -20.80
C ARG A 496 -33.86 9.04 -22.15
N ASN A 497 -33.40 10.17 -22.70
CA ASN A 497 -33.79 10.63 -24.03
C ASN A 497 -33.08 9.89 -25.19
N LYS A 498 -32.01 9.11 -24.91
CA LYS A 498 -31.20 8.44 -25.95
C LYS A 498 -31.28 6.91 -25.96
N ILE A 499 -31.54 6.26 -24.83
CA ILE A 499 -31.56 4.79 -24.73
C ILE A 499 -32.96 4.35 -24.34
N SER A 500 -33.69 3.80 -25.31
CA SER A 500 -35.02 3.24 -25.13
C SER A 500 -34.95 1.72 -25.29
N LEU A 501 -35.17 0.97 -24.20
CA LEU A 501 -35.01 -0.49 -24.16
C LEU A 501 -36.27 -1.27 -24.62
N SER A 502 -37.38 -0.60 -24.90
CA SER A 502 -38.58 -1.26 -25.44
C SER A 502 -38.45 -1.55 -26.94
N ARG A 503 -38.88 -2.74 -27.38
CA ARG A 503 -38.91 -3.16 -28.79
C ARG A 503 -39.71 -2.18 -29.66
N GLU A 504 -40.80 -1.64 -29.11
CA GLU A 504 -41.67 -0.66 -29.78
C GLU A 504 -41.03 0.72 -29.89
N SER A 505 -40.34 1.18 -28.83
CA SER A 505 -39.61 2.45 -28.85
C SER A 505 -38.42 2.43 -29.82
N ARG A 506 -37.69 1.31 -29.89
CA ARG A 506 -36.61 1.08 -30.87
C ARG A 506 -37.14 1.08 -32.30
N ASN A 507 -38.29 0.43 -32.55
CA ASN A 507 -38.94 0.40 -33.87
C ASN A 507 -39.51 1.77 -34.28
N ARG A 508 -40.11 2.55 -33.35
CA ARG A 508 -40.52 3.94 -33.61
C ARG A 508 -39.33 4.85 -33.89
N ARG A 509 -38.23 4.74 -33.14
CA ARG A 509 -37.01 5.53 -33.37
C ARG A 509 -36.32 5.16 -34.68
N LEU A 510 -36.26 3.88 -35.04
CA LEU A 510 -35.74 3.44 -36.34
C LEU A 510 -36.63 3.88 -37.51
N LYS A 511 -37.97 3.87 -37.33
CA LYS A 511 -38.92 4.46 -38.30
C LYS A 511 -38.76 5.98 -38.40
N ALA A 512 -38.59 6.70 -37.28
CA ALA A 512 -38.39 8.14 -37.25
C ALA A 512 -37.06 8.57 -37.89
N VAL A 513 -35.95 7.86 -37.59
CA VAL A 513 -34.64 8.09 -38.24
C VAL A 513 -34.67 7.71 -39.73
N ARG A 514 -35.43 6.67 -40.11
CA ARG A 514 -35.68 6.37 -41.54
C ARG A 514 -36.52 7.46 -42.22
N SER A 515 -37.48 8.06 -41.51
CA SER A 515 -38.31 9.16 -42.03
C SER A 515 -37.53 10.48 -42.15
N GLN A 516 -36.62 10.80 -41.21
CA GLN A 516 -35.72 11.96 -41.31
C GLN A 516 -34.61 11.78 -42.35
N ARG A 517 -34.30 10.53 -42.74
CA ARG A 517 -33.51 10.21 -43.93
C ARG A 517 -34.31 10.35 -45.24
N GLN A 518 -35.45 11.04 -45.23
CA GLN A 518 -35.98 11.66 -46.44
C GLN A 518 -34.84 12.40 -47.15
N ARG A 519 -34.69 12.15 -48.45
CA ARG A 519 -33.56 12.60 -49.26
C ARG A 519 -33.38 14.11 -49.14
N ARG A 520 -32.48 14.58 -48.28
CA ARG A 520 -32.09 16.00 -48.21
C ARG A 520 -31.67 16.44 -49.61
N THR A 521 -32.46 17.30 -50.23
CA THR A 521 -32.20 17.82 -51.57
C THR A 521 -31.20 18.97 -51.45
N TYR A 522 -29.98 18.75 -51.93
CA TYR A 522 -28.95 19.80 -51.91
C TYR A 522 -29.11 20.74 -53.10
N ARG A 523 -29.18 22.05 -52.85
CA ARG A 523 -29.13 23.07 -53.90
C ARG A 523 -27.80 22.98 -54.65
N VAL A 524 -27.86 22.89 -55.98
CA VAL A 524 -26.66 22.87 -56.83
C VAL A 524 -26.12 24.28 -56.95
N ASN A 525 -24.84 24.47 -56.62
CA ASN A 525 -24.17 25.76 -56.71
C ASN A 525 -23.66 26.05 -58.12
N LYS A 526 -23.15 25.03 -58.82
CA LYS A 526 -22.58 25.16 -60.16
C LYS A 526 -22.99 23.98 -61.04
N THR A 527 -23.46 24.26 -62.25
CA THR A 527 -23.68 23.22 -63.27
C THR A 527 -22.61 23.34 -64.34
N VAL A 528 -21.83 22.28 -64.54
CA VAL A 528 -20.79 22.20 -65.56
C VAL A 528 -21.30 21.31 -66.69
N VAL A 529 -21.59 21.92 -67.84
CA VAL A 529 -21.94 21.18 -69.06
C VAL A 529 -20.65 20.83 -69.78
N LEU A 530 -20.30 19.55 -69.79
CA LEU A 530 -19.13 19.06 -70.49
C LEU A 530 -19.40 19.07 -72.00
N ARG A 531 -18.46 19.63 -72.75
CA ARG A 531 -18.52 19.64 -74.22
C ARG A 531 -18.68 18.19 -74.73
N PRO A 532 -19.65 17.94 -75.63
CA PRO A 532 -19.78 16.64 -76.29
C PRO A 532 -18.51 16.28 -77.04
N ALA A 533 -18.23 14.99 -77.17
CA ALA A 533 -17.17 14.55 -78.07
C ALA A 533 -17.56 14.83 -79.51
N THR A 534 -16.62 15.33 -80.30
CA THR A 534 -16.77 15.64 -81.73
C THR A 534 -16.40 14.48 -82.63
N ARG A 535 -15.69 13.47 -82.11
CA ARG A 535 -15.29 12.26 -82.84
C ARG A 535 -15.62 10.98 -82.06
N CYS A 536 -15.93 9.91 -82.78
CA CYS A 536 -16.20 8.61 -82.18
C CYS A 536 -14.94 8.01 -81.54
N ILE A 537 -15.01 7.59 -80.28
CA ILE A 537 -13.89 6.92 -79.58
C ILE A 537 -13.55 5.56 -80.22
N SER A 538 -14.50 4.93 -80.93
CA SER A 538 -14.29 3.59 -81.51
C SER A 538 -13.89 3.59 -82.98
N CYS A 539 -14.35 4.55 -83.80
CA CYS A 539 -14.08 4.55 -85.25
C CYS A 539 -13.65 5.92 -85.81
N GLY A 540 -13.45 6.94 -84.98
CA GLY A 540 -12.96 8.25 -85.41
C GLY A 540 -13.96 9.15 -86.16
N SER A 541 -15.08 8.61 -86.65
CA SER A 541 -16.11 9.38 -87.39
C SER A 541 -16.66 10.57 -86.59
N ASP A 542 -16.91 11.67 -87.30
CA ASP A 542 -17.55 12.91 -86.84
C ASP A 542 -19.09 12.88 -86.91
N SER A 543 -19.66 11.86 -87.57
CA SER A 543 -21.10 11.64 -87.69
C SER A 543 -21.70 11.11 -86.38
N LEU A 544 -21.85 12.02 -85.42
CA LEU A 544 -22.35 11.75 -84.08
C LEU A 544 -23.68 12.47 -83.84
N TYR A 545 -24.58 11.83 -83.09
CA TYR A 545 -25.78 12.49 -82.58
C TYR A 545 -25.94 12.31 -81.08
N LYS A 546 -26.66 13.24 -80.44
CA LYS A 546 -26.97 13.19 -79.01
C LYS A 546 -28.00 12.08 -78.79
N HIS A 547 -27.59 11.03 -78.09
CA HIS A 547 -28.40 9.85 -77.77
C HIS A 547 -28.91 9.85 -76.33
N GLY A 548 -28.46 10.79 -75.50
CA GLY A 548 -28.97 10.93 -74.13
C GLY A 548 -28.21 11.96 -73.32
N ARG A 549 -28.72 12.26 -72.13
CA ARG A 549 -28.11 13.22 -71.19
C ARG A 549 -27.86 12.54 -69.86
N TYR A 550 -26.62 12.61 -69.38
CA TYR A 550 -26.21 12.05 -68.09
C TYR A 550 -25.82 13.16 -67.13
N LYS A 551 -26.14 12.96 -65.85
CA LYS A 551 -25.81 13.89 -64.77
C LYS A 551 -25.10 13.17 -63.64
N LYS A 552 -24.01 13.76 -63.14
CA LYS A 552 -23.34 13.36 -61.90
C LYS A 552 -23.28 14.58 -60.98
N THR A 553 -23.71 14.41 -59.74
CA THR A 553 -23.61 15.47 -58.72
C THR A 553 -22.46 15.12 -57.79
N VAL A 554 -21.48 16.01 -57.68
CA VAL A 554 -20.34 15.90 -56.78
C VAL A 554 -20.56 16.85 -55.60
N PHE A 555 -20.40 16.31 -54.39
CA PHE A 555 -20.49 17.05 -53.14
C PHE A 555 -19.09 17.48 -52.74
N ASP A 556 -18.84 18.78 -52.72
CA ASP A 556 -17.53 19.35 -52.42
C ASP A 556 -17.59 20.48 -51.38
N LEU A 557 -16.41 20.98 -51.00
CA LEU A 557 -16.23 22.20 -50.22
C LEU A 557 -15.48 23.23 -51.07
N LYS A 558 -15.71 24.51 -50.82
CA LYS A 558 -14.94 25.60 -51.44
C LYS A 558 -14.28 26.42 -50.34
N PHE A 559 -12.95 26.45 -50.38
CA PHE A 559 -12.12 27.27 -49.51
C PHE A 559 -12.01 28.70 -50.04
N SER A 560 -12.04 29.66 -49.14
CA SER A 560 -11.80 31.08 -49.39
C SER A 560 -11.03 31.68 -48.21
N THR A 561 -10.47 32.88 -48.37
CA THR A 561 -9.76 33.60 -47.30
C THR A 561 -10.62 33.82 -46.05
N PHE A 562 -11.95 33.95 -46.22
CA PHE A 562 -12.90 34.21 -45.14
C PHE A 562 -13.60 32.94 -44.61
N GLY A 563 -13.20 31.76 -45.07
CA GLY A 563 -13.72 30.49 -44.55
C GLY A 563 -14.06 29.44 -45.60
N VAL A 564 -14.81 28.43 -45.15
CA VAL A 564 -15.15 27.23 -45.93
C VAL A 564 -16.64 27.13 -46.08
N ARG A 565 -17.12 26.92 -47.31
CA ARG A 565 -18.55 26.74 -47.58
C ARG A 565 -18.85 25.50 -48.38
N ARG A 566 -20.09 25.02 -48.24
CA ARG A 566 -20.64 23.94 -49.05
C ARG A 566 -20.61 24.29 -50.54
N HIS A 567 -20.13 23.38 -51.38
CA HIS A 567 -20.12 23.57 -52.83
C HIS A 567 -20.55 22.30 -53.58
N VAL A 568 -21.77 22.30 -54.11
CA VAL A 568 -22.33 21.18 -54.87
C VAL A 568 -22.24 21.46 -56.37
N VAL A 569 -21.52 20.60 -57.09
CA VAL A 569 -21.31 20.75 -58.54
C VAL A 569 -22.04 19.66 -59.30
N ARG A 570 -22.90 20.03 -60.25
CA ARG A 570 -23.58 19.09 -61.15
C ARG A 570 -22.88 19.08 -62.49
N TYR A 571 -22.28 17.95 -62.83
CA TYR A 571 -21.72 17.70 -64.14
C TYR A 571 -22.78 17.11 -65.05
N VAL A 572 -22.92 17.68 -66.24
CA VAL A 572 -23.85 17.22 -67.27
C VAL A 572 -23.04 16.86 -68.50
N ALA A 573 -23.22 15.65 -69.02
CA ALA A 573 -22.61 15.21 -70.26
C ALA A 573 -23.67 14.68 -71.23
N SER A 574 -23.46 14.92 -72.52
CA SER A 574 -24.24 14.28 -73.57
C SER A 574 -23.62 12.92 -73.88
N ARG A 575 -24.44 11.86 -73.87
CA ARG A 575 -24.08 10.56 -74.42
C ARG A 575 -24.22 10.65 -75.92
N MET A 576 -23.11 10.44 -76.62
CA MET A 576 -23.06 10.49 -78.07
C MET A 576 -23.21 9.08 -78.61
N ARG A 577 -23.92 8.92 -79.73
CA ARG A 577 -23.93 7.68 -80.51
C ARG A 577 -23.45 7.97 -81.92
N CYS A 578 -22.54 7.14 -82.41
CA CYS A 578 -22.03 7.25 -83.78
C CYS A 578 -23.04 6.67 -84.75
N ARG A 579 -23.30 7.36 -85.88
CA ARG A 579 -24.18 6.85 -86.94
C ARG A 579 -23.54 5.69 -87.69
N SER A 580 -22.24 5.75 -87.93
CA SER A 580 -21.50 4.73 -88.70
C SER A 580 -21.36 3.40 -87.93
N CYS A 581 -20.81 3.44 -86.71
CA CYS A 581 -20.54 2.20 -85.94
C CYS A 581 -21.60 1.87 -84.87
N LYS A 582 -22.64 2.70 -84.72
CA LYS A 582 -23.75 2.54 -83.75
C LYS A 582 -23.34 2.49 -82.26
N LYS A 583 -22.06 2.60 -81.91
CA LYS A 583 -21.58 2.60 -80.50
C LYS A 583 -21.91 3.91 -79.79
N ALA A 584 -22.35 3.80 -78.53
CA ALA A 584 -22.71 4.93 -77.68
C ALA A 584 -21.71 5.12 -76.53
N PHE A 585 -21.24 6.34 -76.32
CA PHE A 585 -20.18 6.65 -75.37
C PHE A 585 -20.39 8.01 -74.68
N LEU A 586 -19.73 8.19 -73.54
CA LEU A 586 -19.71 9.45 -72.78
C LEU A 586 -18.34 10.11 -72.94
N SER A 587 -18.26 11.43 -72.74
CA SER A 587 -16.98 12.12 -72.78
C SER A 587 -16.02 11.58 -71.71
N GLY A 588 -14.73 11.42 -72.06
CA GLY A 588 -13.72 10.91 -71.13
C GLY A 588 -13.64 11.72 -69.83
N ARG A 589 -13.81 13.04 -69.91
CA ARG A 589 -13.89 13.95 -68.75
C ARG A 589 -15.04 13.59 -67.79
N PHE A 590 -16.19 13.11 -68.30
CA PHE A 590 -17.30 12.68 -67.45
C PHE A 590 -17.06 11.33 -66.77
N LEU A 591 -16.28 10.46 -67.42
CA LEU A 591 -15.91 9.14 -66.89
C LEU A 591 -14.82 9.23 -65.80
N GLN A 592 -13.93 10.24 -65.86
CA GLN A 592 -12.92 10.51 -64.82
C GLN A 592 -13.54 10.90 -63.46
N ILE A 593 -14.78 11.40 -63.45
CA ILE A 593 -15.52 11.69 -62.21
C ILE A 593 -16.02 10.37 -61.61
N ARG A 594 -15.15 9.71 -60.83
CA ARG A 594 -15.41 8.41 -60.19
C ARG A 594 -16.05 8.54 -58.80
N SER A 595 -15.63 9.54 -58.02
CA SER A 595 -16.12 9.75 -56.65
C SER A 595 -17.35 10.65 -56.61
N ARG A 596 -18.25 10.36 -55.66
CA ARG A 596 -19.38 11.23 -55.29
C ARG A 596 -18.92 12.48 -54.51
N TYR A 597 -17.76 12.39 -53.87
CA TYR A 597 -17.17 13.46 -53.07
C TYR A 597 -15.98 14.07 -53.82
N GLY A 598 -15.90 15.40 -53.82
CA GLY A 598 -14.84 16.12 -54.49
C GLY A 598 -13.51 16.07 -53.73
N HIS A 599 -12.47 16.66 -54.34
CA HIS A 599 -11.12 16.60 -53.78
C HIS A 599 -10.99 17.44 -52.52
N ASP A 600 -11.51 18.67 -52.53
CA ASP A 600 -11.41 19.62 -51.42
C ASP A 600 -12.15 19.11 -50.18
N PHE A 601 -13.34 18.53 -50.38
CA PHE A 601 -14.07 17.80 -49.35
C PHE A 601 -13.24 16.64 -48.78
N SER A 602 -12.64 15.82 -49.65
CA SER A 602 -11.84 14.67 -49.22
C SER A 602 -10.59 15.11 -48.45
N SER A 603 -9.92 16.19 -48.88
CA SER A 603 -8.78 16.78 -48.20
C SER A 603 -9.17 17.33 -46.83
N TRP A 604 -10.31 18.02 -46.72
CA TRP A 604 -10.83 18.50 -45.44
C TRP A 604 -11.11 17.35 -44.46
N VAL A 605 -11.73 16.26 -44.94
CA VAL A 605 -11.99 15.06 -44.12
C VAL A 605 -10.69 14.48 -43.56
N ILE A 606 -9.65 14.38 -44.40
CA ILE A 606 -8.36 13.81 -43.98
C ILE A 606 -7.62 14.75 -43.05
N TYR A 607 -7.65 16.06 -43.30
CA TYR A 607 -7.07 17.06 -42.39
C TYR A 607 -7.71 16.98 -41.00
N GLN A 608 -9.04 16.94 -40.90
CA GLN A 608 -9.71 16.80 -39.61
C GLN A 608 -9.38 15.49 -38.91
N HIS A 609 -9.28 14.39 -39.66
CA HIS A 609 -8.98 13.09 -39.09
C HIS A 609 -7.53 12.96 -38.62
N VAL A 610 -6.57 13.46 -39.41
CA VAL A 610 -5.13 13.27 -39.17
C VAL A 610 -4.53 14.44 -38.42
N ALA A 611 -4.62 15.66 -38.95
CA ALA A 611 -4.00 16.84 -38.36
C ALA A 611 -4.72 17.27 -37.06
N MET A 612 -6.06 17.26 -37.07
CA MET A 612 -6.86 17.64 -35.89
C MET A 612 -7.21 16.43 -34.99
N ARG A 613 -6.70 15.24 -35.31
CA ARG A 613 -6.85 14.00 -34.54
C ARG A 613 -8.31 13.63 -34.19
N GLN A 614 -9.27 13.99 -35.04
CA GLN A 614 -10.68 13.68 -34.81
C GLN A 614 -11.04 12.26 -35.26
N SER A 615 -11.95 11.60 -34.54
CA SER A 615 -12.52 10.33 -35.01
C SER A 615 -13.39 10.54 -36.26
N LEU A 616 -13.42 9.58 -37.18
CA LEU A 616 -14.25 9.67 -38.40
C LEU A 616 -15.75 9.86 -38.08
N LYS A 617 -16.21 9.34 -36.92
CA LYS A 617 -17.58 9.57 -36.45
C LYS A 617 -17.80 11.04 -36.13
N LYS A 618 -16.86 11.68 -35.42
CA LYS A 618 -16.94 13.10 -35.11
C LYS A 618 -16.86 13.97 -36.36
N VAL A 619 -15.99 13.61 -37.31
CA VAL A 619 -15.93 14.28 -38.62
C VAL A 619 -17.28 14.20 -39.34
N ALA A 620 -17.96 13.05 -39.32
CA ALA A 620 -19.31 12.92 -39.89
C ALA A 620 -20.33 13.84 -39.20
N GLU A 621 -20.29 13.95 -37.87
CA GLU A 621 -21.15 14.87 -37.11
C GLU A 621 -20.88 16.33 -37.46
N VAL A 622 -19.62 16.73 -37.61
CA VAL A 622 -19.23 18.10 -38.00
C VAL A 622 -19.67 18.40 -39.43
N LEU A 623 -19.53 17.45 -40.35
CA LEU A 623 -20.00 17.60 -41.73
C LEU A 623 -21.52 17.81 -41.81
N ASP A 624 -22.28 17.09 -40.99
CA ASP A 624 -23.73 17.26 -40.91
C ASP A 624 -24.11 18.58 -40.23
N GLY A 625 -23.46 18.92 -39.12
CA GLY A 625 -23.76 20.13 -38.35
C GLY A 625 -23.39 21.44 -39.07
N LEU A 626 -22.20 21.51 -39.68
CA LEU A 626 -21.72 22.74 -40.30
C LEU A 626 -22.10 22.87 -41.78
N PHE A 627 -22.09 21.78 -42.53
CA PHE A 627 -22.32 21.81 -43.98
C PHE A 627 -23.63 21.12 -44.40
N GLY A 628 -24.33 20.48 -43.46
CA GLY A 628 -25.55 19.72 -43.76
C GLY A 628 -25.28 18.41 -44.52
N TYR A 629 -24.03 17.97 -44.63
CA TYR A 629 -23.64 16.78 -45.38
C TYR A 629 -23.73 15.52 -44.52
N SER A 630 -24.79 14.75 -44.71
CA SER A 630 -24.92 13.44 -44.08
C SER A 630 -24.09 12.40 -44.83
N VAL A 631 -22.98 11.98 -44.24
CA VAL A 631 -22.02 11.03 -44.83
C VAL A 631 -21.93 9.77 -43.99
N SER A 632 -21.95 8.60 -44.66
CA SER A 632 -21.82 7.32 -43.97
C SER A 632 -20.37 7.03 -43.59
N MET A 633 -20.17 6.29 -42.50
CA MET A 633 -18.84 5.84 -42.07
C MET A 633 -18.10 5.06 -43.16
N GLY A 634 -18.81 4.23 -43.94
CA GLY A 634 -18.22 3.52 -45.08
C GLY A 634 -17.69 4.45 -46.17
N SER A 635 -18.38 5.57 -46.42
CA SER A 635 -17.91 6.58 -47.38
C SER A 635 -16.66 7.29 -46.89
N LEU A 636 -16.60 7.66 -45.60
CA LEU A 636 -15.41 8.27 -45.00
C LEU A 636 -14.21 7.32 -44.99
N ALA A 637 -14.42 6.04 -44.68
CA ALA A 637 -13.38 5.02 -44.76
C ALA A 637 -12.88 4.83 -46.21
N HIS A 638 -13.80 4.86 -47.19
CA HIS A 638 -13.42 4.81 -48.60
C HIS A 638 -12.60 6.04 -49.02
N ILE A 639 -12.99 7.25 -48.59
CA ILE A 639 -12.23 8.49 -48.82
C ILE A 639 -10.83 8.36 -48.25
N LYS A 640 -10.70 7.89 -47.00
CA LYS A 640 -9.40 7.65 -46.35
C LYS A 640 -8.51 6.73 -47.18
N ARG A 641 -9.04 5.58 -47.63
CA ARG A 641 -8.30 4.65 -48.48
C ARG A 641 -7.94 5.25 -49.84
N ALA A 642 -8.87 5.95 -50.48
CA ALA A 642 -8.63 6.57 -51.78
C ALA A 642 -7.56 7.66 -51.72
N MET A 643 -7.57 8.48 -50.65
CA MET A 643 -6.56 9.51 -50.42
C MET A 643 -5.20 8.91 -50.07
N ALA A 644 -5.15 7.86 -49.25
CA ALA A 644 -3.90 7.13 -48.99
C ALA A 644 -3.29 6.57 -50.28
N ASN A 645 -4.11 5.96 -51.15
CA ASN A 645 -3.65 5.46 -52.44
C ASN A 645 -3.16 6.59 -53.37
N LYS A 646 -3.82 7.76 -53.35
CA LYS A 646 -3.43 8.94 -54.15
C LYS A 646 -2.03 9.44 -53.77
N TYR A 647 -1.68 9.44 -52.48
CA TYR A 647 -0.38 9.92 -51.97
C TYR A 647 0.67 8.81 -51.83
N ALA A 648 0.38 7.58 -52.26
CA ALA A 648 1.31 6.46 -52.15
C ALA A 648 2.63 6.69 -52.92
N SER A 649 2.58 7.36 -54.08
CA SER A 649 3.79 7.72 -54.84
C SER A 649 4.63 8.76 -54.08
N THR A 650 3.99 9.76 -53.47
CA THR A 650 4.67 10.76 -52.63
C THR A 650 5.32 10.11 -51.42
N TYR A 651 4.62 9.19 -50.74
CA TYR A 651 5.17 8.43 -49.62
C TYR A 651 6.42 7.63 -50.01
N ARG A 652 6.39 6.93 -51.15
CA ARG A 652 7.57 6.21 -51.68
C ARG A 652 8.72 7.16 -52.04
N LEU A 653 8.40 8.34 -52.59
CA LEU A 653 9.41 9.37 -52.89
C LEU A 653 10.09 9.86 -51.61
N LEU A 654 9.33 10.14 -50.55
CA LEU A 654 9.88 10.55 -49.25
C LEU A 654 10.80 9.47 -48.67
N ILE A 655 10.39 8.20 -48.70
CA ILE A 655 11.26 7.08 -48.29
C ILE A 655 12.54 7.06 -49.11
N ARG A 656 12.46 7.23 -50.43
CA ARG A 656 13.66 7.22 -51.30
C ARG A 656 14.61 8.38 -50.97
N ARG A 657 14.07 9.56 -50.66
CA ARG A 657 14.89 10.72 -50.24
C ARG A 657 15.58 10.47 -48.91
N ILE A 658 14.83 9.99 -47.91
CA ILE A 658 15.40 9.63 -46.60
C ILE A 658 16.50 8.57 -46.76
N LYS A 659 16.30 7.55 -47.61
CA LYS A 659 17.30 6.51 -47.89
C LYS A 659 18.58 7.02 -48.57
N ASN A 660 18.47 8.10 -49.35
CA ASN A 660 19.58 8.68 -50.10
C ASN A 660 20.23 9.86 -49.34
N GLY A 661 19.68 10.27 -48.20
CA GLY A 661 20.24 11.36 -47.39
C GLY A 661 21.40 10.86 -46.53
N ASP A 662 22.31 11.77 -46.19
CA ASP A 662 23.51 11.45 -45.41
C ASP A 662 23.21 11.16 -43.93
N LEU A 663 22.06 11.63 -43.43
CA LEU A 663 21.66 11.53 -42.02
C LEU A 663 20.17 11.19 -41.90
N VAL A 664 19.86 10.18 -41.08
CA VAL A 664 18.48 9.80 -40.73
C VAL A 664 18.36 9.68 -39.22
N HIS A 665 17.42 10.41 -38.64
CA HIS A 665 17.00 10.24 -37.26
C HIS A 665 15.86 9.22 -37.19
N VAL A 666 15.95 8.30 -36.23
CA VAL A 666 14.98 7.21 -36.06
C VAL A 666 14.49 7.18 -34.61
N ASP A 667 13.17 7.15 -34.43
CA ASP A 667 12.53 6.98 -33.13
C ASP A 667 11.34 6.00 -33.22
N GLU A 668 10.96 5.38 -32.11
CA GLU A 668 9.84 4.43 -32.04
C GLU A 668 8.89 4.73 -30.89
N THR A 669 7.59 4.53 -31.12
CA THR A 669 6.56 4.62 -30.08
C THR A 669 5.65 3.39 -30.12
N SER A 670 5.48 2.74 -28.96
CA SER A 670 4.58 1.60 -28.84
C SER A 670 3.12 2.05 -28.76
N VAL A 671 2.25 1.38 -29.51
CA VAL A 671 0.79 1.61 -29.54
C VAL A 671 0.04 0.31 -29.30
N SER A 672 -1.13 0.37 -28.65
CA SER A 672 -2.02 -0.78 -28.51
C SER A 672 -3.15 -0.68 -29.54
N ILE A 673 -3.19 -1.61 -30.49
CA ILE A 673 -4.23 -1.69 -31.51
C ILE A 673 -5.04 -2.98 -31.29
N LYS A 674 -6.31 -2.82 -30.91
CA LYS A 674 -7.22 -3.94 -30.60
C LYS A 674 -6.67 -4.93 -29.55
N GLY A 675 -5.88 -4.43 -28.59
CA GLY A 675 -5.29 -5.25 -27.52
C GLY A 675 -3.91 -5.82 -27.86
N ASN A 676 -3.47 -5.75 -29.12
CA ASN A 676 -2.13 -6.17 -29.53
C ASN A 676 -1.16 -4.99 -29.48
N LYS A 677 0.07 -5.23 -29.00
CA LYS A 677 1.14 -4.23 -28.98
C LYS A 677 1.74 -4.15 -30.38
N ALA A 678 1.82 -2.94 -30.93
CA ALA A 678 2.45 -2.62 -32.20
C ALA A 678 3.35 -1.39 -32.04
N TYR A 679 4.14 -1.08 -33.06
CA TYR A 679 5.14 -0.02 -33.03
C TYR A 679 4.97 0.93 -34.22
N ILE A 680 5.01 2.23 -33.95
CA ILE A 680 5.09 3.26 -34.98
C ILE A 680 6.51 3.80 -34.95
N TRP A 681 7.24 3.57 -36.04
CA TRP A 681 8.57 4.09 -36.29
C TRP A 681 8.48 5.44 -36.99
N VAL A 682 9.35 6.37 -36.60
CA VAL A 682 9.49 7.69 -37.21
C VAL A 682 10.89 7.76 -37.81
N PHE A 683 10.96 7.95 -39.12
CA PHE A 683 12.20 8.22 -39.85
C PHE A 683 12.17 9.66 -40.30
N THR A 684 13.16 10.47 -39.92
CA THR A 684 13.19 11.89 -40.26
C THR A 684 14.58 12.36 -40.65
N THR A 685 14.64 13.26 -41.63
CA THR A 685 15.79 14.12 -41.94
C THR A 685 15.47 15.53 -41.41
N LEU A 686 16.26 16.54 -41.79
CA LEU A 686 15.93 17.95 -41.51
C LEU A 686 14.69 18.42 -42.29
N ASP A 687 14.41 17.84 -43.46
CA ASP A 687 13.38 18.31 -44.39
C ASP A 687 12.21 17.33 -44.60
N GLU A 688 12.38 16.04 -44.28
CA GLU A 688 11.41 14.99 -44.52
C GLU A 688 11.10 14.14 -43.29
N VAL A 689 9.85 13.72 -43.15
CA VAL A 689 9.39 12.78 -42.11
C VAL A 689 8.52 11.68 -42.69
N VAL A 690 8.76 10.44 -42.25
CA VAL A 690 8.00 9.24 -42.63
C VAL A 690 7.65 8.45 -41.38
N TYR A 691 6.36 8.11 -41.24
CA TYR A 691 5.85 7.23 -40.19
C TYR A 691 5.60 5.83 -40.75
N PHE A 692 6.12 4.82 -40.08
CA PHE A 692 6.01 3.42 -40.49
C PHE A 692 5.41 2.56 -39.37
N TYR A 693 4.49 1.66 -39.71
CA TYR A 693 3.84 0.76 -38.77
C TYR A 693 4.49 -0.63 -38.81
N SER A 694 4.85 -1.20 -37.66
CA SER A 694 5.33 -2.58 -37.51
C SER A 694 4.58 -3.33 -36.41
N ASP A 695 4.27 -4.60 -36.66
CA ASP A 695 3.65 -5.49 -35.66
C ASP A 695 4.67 -5.96 -34.59
N SER A 696 5.97 -5.93 -34.89
CA SER A 696 7.05 -6.31 -33.98
C SER A 696 8.09 -5.19 -33.83
N ARG A 697 8.89 -5.27 -32.75
CA ARG A 697 10.00 -4.35 -32.47
C ARG A 697 11.30 -4.76 -33.19
N GLU A 698 11.25 -5.77 -34.05
CA GLU A 698 12.45 -6.33 -34.63
C GLU A 698 13.06 -5.41 -35.69
N ALA A 699 14.37 -5.17 -35.58
CA ALA A 699 15.16 -4.35 -36.49
C ALA A 699 15.30 -4.93 -37.92
N GLN A 700 14.64 -6.07 -38.23
CA GLN A 700 14.59 -6.60 -39.61
C GLN A 700 14.03 -5.58 -40.61
N LEU A 701 13.22 -4.63 -40.12
CA LEU A 701 12.68 -3.52 -40.90
C LEU A 701 13.74 -2.50 -41.37
N LEU A 702 14.92 -2.47 -40.72
CA LEU A 702 16.01 -1.55 -41.06
C LEU A 702 16.93 -2.08 -42.17
N LYS A 703 16.69 -3.30 -42.68
CA LYS A 703 17.28 -3.84 -43.91
C LYS A 703 16.47 -3.37 -45.12
#